data_AF-A0A7S9D9W6-F1
#
_entry.id   AF-A0A7S9D9W6-F1
#
_cell.length_a   1.000
_cell.length_b   1.000
_cell.length_c   1.000
_cell.angle_alpha   90.00
_cell.angle_beta   90.00
_cell.angle_gamma   90.00
#
_symmetry.space_group_name_H-M   'P 1'
#
loop_
_entity.id
_entity.type
_entity.pdbx_description
1 polymer ?
#
loop_
_entity_poly.entity_id
_entity_poly.type
_entity_poly.pdbx_seq_one_letter_code
_entity_poly.pdbx_strand_id
1 'polypeptide(L)'
;MTSASGQDQDLLSEDPIYTVVGTSIQGSYIPATSGGSSGGSSSGSVMSVTSGGITINLILDAAAQAAPASFKNGLQQAVSILAANITDHITVNIKIDYSGTGGGAAAGPDYGYYESYAWTHSELVNNATAGDTTFNSLPGGSTIQGQSNVAVWNAQLKLWGVIGANDTTTDDASAYFSTDINPNLLVGVALHELTHALGRVPYGSAPDVFDLYRFTSPGVRLFSGGSTAPEAYFSLDNGATKIADYGQTSDPSDFLNSGVQGPNDPFNEFYTGGTTQTLSSIDLKQLDALGFHLAINSPGMAAQPDLSEYVAVDKTTVAAGSSLTIDAYNMNLGDAVAGPSTAKIYLSTDATITTSDTLLATVSTSTTLATVSQPGYYDHQTIMVALPGNLAPGTYYIGGIADYNNQIGERDETNNTYNVVQITITAGHPDLSEYVAVDKTTVVAGSSLTIDAYDMNLGDGVDATSTTAGIYLSTDATITTSDTLLTTLTTSATLAAVSLSGYYDHQATTVTLPGNLAPGTYYIGGIADYNNHLTESNETNNTYNVVQVTVTAPAQPDLTEYVAVNHTSVAAGDSVTIDAYNMNLGSGVASSPNTAGIYLSTDATITTSDTLLTTLTTSSTLATVSQPGYYDHQTVTVALPGNLAPGTYYIGGIADYNNHVTESNETNNTYNVVQVTVAAPARPDLSEYVAVDRTTVAAGSSLTVDAYNMNLGNAVASSPNTAGIYLSTDATITTSDTLLTTLTTSSTLATVSQPGYYDHQTVTVTLPGNLAPGTYYIGGLADYNNQLAESNETNNAYNVVQVTVTAPGSSSTPQASVASSSTGAAYFGNPNVQDNFALAQAGDVQPLGVALVTDHASLATTVSLQAQAGSTDVAIHFVFDHLTDVAQHYFGDYHLV
;
A
#
# COMPACT_ATOMS: atom_id res chain seq x y z
N MET A 1 62.66 4.42 -51.87
CA MET A 1 63.78 5.22 -51.30
C MET A 1 63.34 5.54 -49.89
N THR A 2 63.96 5.17 -48.78
CA THR A 2 65.31 4.69 -48.38
C THR A 2 65.11 4.55 -46.84
N SER A 3 65.56 3.56 -46.09
CA SER A 3 66.80 2.78 -46.15
C SER A 3 66.65 1.58 -45.20
N ALA A 4 66.95 0.40 -45.73
CA ALA A 4 67.42 -0.73 -44.94
C ALA A 4 68.89 -0.48 -44.54
N SER A 5 69.24 -0.73 -43.28
CA SER A 5 70.60 -1.02 -42.76
C SER A 5 70.49 -1.31 -41.26
N GLY A 6 70.98 -2.42 -40.71
CA GLY A 6 71.91 -3.36 -41.28
C GLY A 6 72.10 -4.64 -40.46
N GLN A 7 72.51 -5.66 -41.20
CA GLN A 7 73.30 -6.84 -40.83
C GLN A 7 72.73 -7.78 -39.75
N ASP A 8 71.69 -8.52 -40.13
CA ASP A 8 71.56 -9.92 -39.72
C ASP A 8 72.66 -10.70 -40.45
N GLN A 9 73.62 -11.24 -39.70
CA GLN A 9 74.65 -12.13 -40.23
C GLN A 9 74.12 -13.56 -40.14
N ASP A 10 73.52 -13.99 -41.24
CA ASP A 10 73.10 -15.36 -41.52
C ASP A 10 74.36 -16.24 -41.70
N LEU A 11 74.65 -17.10 -40.73
CA LEU A 11 75.72 -18.09 -40.81
C LEU A 11 75.17 -19.51 -40.69
N LEU A 12 75.15 -20.15 -41.86
CA LEU A 12 75.18 -21.59 -42.14
C LEU A 12 75.41 -22.49 -40.90
N SER A 13 74.38 -23.27 -40.56
CA SER A 13 74.45 -24.42 -39.66
C SER A 13 75.38 -25.50 -40.27
N GLU A 14 76.63 -25.55 -39.85
CA GLU A 14 77.48 -26.73 -40.04
C GLU A 14 77.12 -27.73 -38.93
N ASP A 15 75.99 -28.42 -39.09
CA ASP A 15 75.56 -29.47 -38.15
C ASP A 15 76.67 -30.54 -38.03
N PRO A 16 76.99 -31.01 -36.81
CA PRO A 16 78.00 -32.04 -36.61
C PRO A 16 77.61 -33.35 -37.32
N ILE A 17 78.59 -34.04 -37.90
CA ILE A 17 78.37 -35.39 -38.43
C ILE A 17 78.47 -36.38 -37.28
N TYR A 18 77.33 -36.75 -36.69
CA TYR A 18 77.26 -37.86 -35.73
C TYR A 18 77.21 -39.21 -36.44
N THR A 19 78.09 -40.13 -36.04
CA THR A 19 78.13 -41.52 -36.49
C THR A 19 77.86 -42.46 -35.32
N VAL A 20 76.96 -43.43 -35.51
CA VAL A 20 76.66 -44.46 -34.50
C VAL A 20 77.47 -45.72 -34.80
N VAL A 21 78.26 -46.17 -33.82
CA VAL A 21 79.07 -47.41 -33.90
C VAL A 21 78.70 -48.32 -32.73
N GLY A 22 77.88 -49.34 -32.99
CA GLY A 22 77.32 -50.18 -31.93
C GLY A 22 76.36 -49.39 -31.04
N THR A 23 76.64 -49.32 -29.75
CA THR A 23 75.92 -48.46 -28.79
C THR A 23 76.59 -47.10 -28.56
N SER A 24 77.77 -46.86 -29.15
CA SER A 24 78.48 -45.58 -29.03
C SER A 24 78.03 -44.58 -30.10
N ILE A 25 78.00 -43.31 -29.72
CA ILE A 25 77.71 -42.15 -30.56
C ILE A 25 79.01 -41.35 -30.67
N GLN A 26 79.42 -41.01 -31.88
CA GLN A 26 80.67 -40.30 -32.16
C GLN A 26 80.38 -39.08 -33.03
N GLY A 27 80.74 -37.88 -32.57
CA GLY A 27 80.57 -36.62 -33.29
C GLY A 27 81.86 -35.81 -33.30
N SER A 28 81.92 -34.80 -34.18
CA SER A 28 82.91 -33.73 -34.08
C SER A 28 82.40 -32.48 -34.78
N TYR A 29 82.57 -31.33 -34.13
CA TYR A 29 82.19 -30.00 -34.61
C TYR A 29 83.35 -29.27 -35.32
N ILE A 30 84.47 -29.95 -35.58
CA ILE A 30 85.63 -29.39 -36.28
C ILE A 30 85.53 -29.76 -37.78
N PRO A 31 85.41 -28.80 -38.72
CA PRO A 31 85.28 -29.09 -40.15
C PRO A 31 86.51 -29.81 -40.73
N ALA A 32 86.29 -30.92 -41.44
CA ALA A 32 87.36 -31.64 -42.11
C ALA A 32 87.68 -31.02 -43.49
N THR A 33 88.68 -30.13 -43.60
CA THR A 33 89.27 -29.82 -44.92
C THR A 33 90.82 -29.79 -44.97
N SER A 34 91.34 -30.74 -45.76
CA SER A 34 92.60 -30.74 -46.50
C SER A 34 93.96 -30.84 -45.78
N GLY A 35 94.42 -32.08 -45.61
CA GLY A 35 95.79 -32.49 -45.95
C GLY A 35 96.87 -32.43 -44.87
N GLY A 36 96.96 -33.45 -44.02
CA GLY A 36 98.15 -33.67 -43.18
C GLY A 36 98.03 -34.78 -42.14
N SER A 37 98.50 -35.98 -42.50
CA SER A 37 98.97 -37.10 -41.67
C SER A 37 98.20 -37.50 -40.40
N SER A 38 97.67 -38.73 -40.44
CA SER A 38 97.64 -39.62 -39.30
C SER A 38 99.00 -39.67 -38.58
N GLY A 39 98.98 -39.52 -37.25
CA GLY A 39 100.11 -39.84 -36.38
C GLY A 39 100.85 -38.63 -35.81
N GLY A 40 100.50 -38.27 -34.58
CA GLY A 40 101.32 -37.41 -33.73
C GLY A 40 100.50 -36.77 -32.62
N SER A 41 100.74 -37.17 -31.37
CA SER A 41 100.40 -36.36 -30.20
C SER A 41 101.13 -35.02 -30.30
N SER A 42 100.54 -34.03 -30.98
CA SER A 42 100.91 -32.65 -30.76
C SER A 42 100.26 -32.21 -29.47
N SER A 43 101.07 -32.06 -28.43
CA SER A 43 100.67 -31.51 -27.13
C SER A 43 100.07 -30.11 -27.36
N GLY A 44 98.76 -30.02 -27.55
CA GLY A 44 98.04 -28.75 -27.49
C GLY A 44 98.28 -28.10 -26.13
N SER A 45 98.42 -26.79 -26.07
CA SER A 45 98.49 -26.12 -24.77
C SER A 45 97.14 -26.27 -24.09
N VAL A 46 97.11 -26.83 -22.90
CA VAL A 46 95.88 -26.98 -22.13
C VAL A 46 95.66 -25.74 -21.28
N MET A 47 94.54 -25.06 -21.49
CA MET A 47 94.02 -24.07 -20.55
C MET A 47 93.06 -24.80 -19.61
N SER A 48 93.49 -25.00 -18.37
CA SER A 48 92.73 -25.73 -17.36
C SER A 48 92.18 -24.77 -16.31
N VAL A 49 90.90 -24.89 -16.01
CA VAL A 49 90.28 -24.19 -14.87
C VAL A 49 89.56 -25.21 -14.00
N THR A 50 89.92 -25.21 -12.71
CA THR A 50 89.24 -25.98 -11.67
C THR A 50 88.64 -25.01 -10.67
N SER A 51 87.33 -25.00 -10.55
CA SER A 51 86.54 -24.19 -9.62
C SER A 51 85.22 -24.91 -9.35
N GLY A 52 84.56 -24.66 -8.22
CA GLY A 52 83.28 -25.30 -7.84
C GLY A 52 83.34 -26.80 -7.52
N GLY A 53 84.15 -27.56 -8.24
CA GLY A 53 84.35 -29.00 -8.12
C GLY A 53 84.82 -29.60 -9.45
N ILE A 54 84.36 -29.04 -10.57
CA ILE A 54 84.68 -29.46 -11.94
C ILE A 54 86.02 -28.90 -12.43
N THR A 55 86.69 -29.68 -13.28
CA THR A 55 87.84 -29.24 -14.08
C THR A 55 87.44 -29.22 -15.55
N ILE A 56 87.56 -28.06 -16.21
CA ILE A 56 87.34 -27.95 -17.65
C ILE A 56 88.68 -27.62 -18.31
N ASN A 57 89.11 -28.51 -19.19
CA ASN A 57 90.34 -28.40 -19.96
C ASN A 57 90.01 -27.98 -21.39
N LEU A 58 90.42 -26.78 -21.77
CA LEU A 58 90.38 -26.35 -23.17
C LEU A 58 91.70 -26.76 -23.85
N ILE A 59 91.61 -27.71 -24.77
CA ILE A 59 92.74 -28.21 -25.57
C ILE A 59 92.83 -27.34 -26.83
N LEU A 60 93.69 -26.34 -26.78
CA LEU A 60 93.83 -25.37 -27.87
C LEU A 60 94.62 -25.97 -29.03
N ASP A 61 94.06 -25.91 -30.25
CA ASP A 61 94.78 -26.21 -31.48
C ASP A 61 95.88 -25.15 -31.75
N ALA A 62 96.63 -25.30 -32.85
CA ALA A 62 97.72 -24.38 -33.17
C ALA A 62 97.21 -22.94 -33.42
N ALA A 63 96.02 -22.78 -34.02
CA ALA A 63 95.45 -21.47 -34.30
C ALA A 63 94.91 -20.79 -33.02
N ALA A 64 94.21 -21.53 -32.17
CA ALA A 64 93.70 -21.05 -30.88
C ALA A 64 94.83 -20.69 -29.91
N GLN A 65 95.96 -21.38 -29.98
CA GLN A 65 97.18 -21.00 -29.25
C GLN A 65 97.73 -19.65 -29.72
N ALA A 66 97.78 -19.43 -31.03
CA ALA A 66 98.26 -18.21 -31.66
C ALA A 66 97.25 -17.04 -31.60
N ALA A 67 96.01 -17.31 -31.19
CA ALA A 67 94.93 -16.33 -31.13
C ALA A 67 95.23 -15.12 -30.22
N PRO A 68 94.55 -13.97 -30.42
CA PRO A 68 94.70 -12.78 -29.59
C PRO A 68 94.50 -13.07 -28.09
N ALA A 69 95.16 -12.28 -27.24
CA ALA A 69 95.00 -12.41 -25.79
C ALA A 69 93.55 -12.21 -25.34
N SER A 70 92.79 -11.33 -26.01
CA SER A 70 91.36 -11.15 -25.76
C SER A 70 90.57 -12.44 -25.98
N PHE A 71 90.91 -13.24 -27.00
CA PHE A 71 90.27 -14.52 -27.26
C PHE A 71 90.50 -15.50 -26.11
N LYS A 72 91.77 -15.73 -25.77
CA LYS A 72 92.16 -16.66 -24.70
C LYS A 72 91.64 -16.21 -23.33
N ASN A 73 91.66 -14.91 -23.03
CA ASN A 73 91.14 -14.39 -21.76
C ASN A 73 89.61 -14.54 -21.66
N GLY A 74 88.88 -14.32 -22.76
CA GLY A 74 87.43 -14.51 -22.79
C GLY A 74 87.04 -15.97 -22.57
N LEU A 75 87.72 -16.92 -23.24
CA LEU A 75 87.56 -18.35 -22.99
C LEU A 75 87.87 -18.71 -21.53
N GLN A 76 89.00 -18.24 -21.00
CA GLN A 76 89.37 -18.52 -19.62
C GLN A 76 88.33 -17.99 -18.61
N GLN A 77 87.78 -16.80 -18.88
CA GLN A 77 86.75 -16.20 -18.04
C GLN A 77 85.43 -16.98 -18.11
N ALA A 78 84.98 -17.37 -19.30
CA ALA A 78 83.77 -18.19 -19.47
C ALA A 78 83.89 -19.54 -18.75
N VAL A 79 85.02 -20.23 -18.91
CA VAL A 79 85.26 -21.48 -18.18
C VAL A 79 85.33 -21.24 -16.67
N SER A 80 85.91 -20.13 -16.21
CA SER A 80 85.93 -19.80 -14.78
C SER A 80 84.53 -19.58 -14.22
N ILE A 81 83.63 -18.95 -14.99
CA ILE A 81 82.23 -18.76 -14.62
C ILE A 81 81.51 -20.11 -14.58
N LEU A 82 81.66 -20.95 -15.62
CA LEU A 82 81.04 -22.28 -15.65
C LEU A 82 81.52 -23.17 -14.50
N ALA A 83 82.84 -23.29 -14.33
CA ALA A 83 83.42 -24.12 -13.29
C ALA A 83 83.00 -23.63 -11.90
N ALA A 84 82.96 -22.32 -11.66
CA ALA A 84 82.53 -21.79 -10.36
C ALA A 84 81.08 -22.16 -9.98
N ASN A 85 80.23 -22.47 -10.95
CA ASN A 85 78.83 -22.81 -10.72
C ASN A 85 78.55 -24.32 -10.68
N ILE A 86 79.52 -25.18 -11.02
CA ILE A 86 79.35 -26.64 -11.08
C ILE A 86 80.25 -27.33 -10.05
N THR A 87 79.66 -28.20 -9.24
CA THR A 87 80.32 -28.92 -8.12
C THR A 87 80.74 -30.34 -8.45
N ASP A 88 80.34 -30.86 -9.61
CA ASP A 88 80.73 -32.19 -10.06
C ASP A 88 82.24 -32.34 -10.13
N HIS A 89 82.78 -33.33 -9.41
CA HIS A 89 84.22 -33.59 -9.35
C HIS A 89 84.73 -34.38 -10.57
N ILE A 90 84.50 -33.85 -11.77
CA ILE A 90 84.88 -34.45 -13.07
C ILE A 90 85.84 -33.57 -13.85
N THR A 91 86.54 -34.16 -14.83
CA THR A 91 87.33 -33.46 -15.84
C THR A 91 86.71 -33.61 -17.21
N VAL A 92 86.35 -32.48 -17.84
CA VAL A 92 85.84 -32.40 -19.20
C VAL A 92 86.90 -31.78 -20.11
N ASN A 93 87.26 -32.46 -21.19
CA ASN A 93 88.28 -32.02 -22.15
C ASN A 93 87.62 -31.57 -23.46
N ILE A 94 87.69 -30.28 -23.75
CA ILE A 94 87.04 -29.67 -24.91
C ILE A 94 88.13 -29.22 -25.89
N LYS A 95 88.12 -29.74 -27.12
CA LYS A 95 89.03 -29.29 -28.18
C LYS A 95 88.56 -27.97 -28.73
N ILE A 96 89.46 -26.99 -28.81
CA ILE A 96 89.14 -25.65 -29.32
C ILE A 96 89.83 -25.43 -30.65
N ASP A 97 89.02 -25.21 -31.69
CA ASP A 97 89.45 -24.70 -32.99
C ASP A 97 89.15 -23.20 -33.10
N TYR A 98 90.12 -22.44 -33.59
CA TYR A 98 89.99 -21.00 -33.83
C TYR A 98 90.34 -20.69 -35.29
N SER A 99 89.34 -20.74 -36.16
CA SER A 99 89.53 -20.56 -37.60
C SER A 99 88.31 -19.88 -38.24
N GLY A 100 88.32 -19.67 -39.56
CA GLY A 100 87.19 -19.05 -40.28
C GLY A 100 86.85 -17.59 -39.94
N THR A 101 85.84 -17.05 -40.62
CA THR A 101 85.30 -15.68 -40.45
C THR A 101 83.78 -15.70 -40.64
N GLY A 102 83.07 -14.77 -39.99
CA GLY A 102 81.61 -14.61 -40.05
C GLY A 102 80.98 -14.30 -38.69
N GLY A 103 81.73 -14.39 -37.60
CA GLY A 103 81.29 -14.11 -36.23
C GLY A 103 80.66 -15.28 -35.48
N GLY A 104 80.33 -16.40 -36.12
CA GLY A 104 79.67 -17.54 -35.49
C GLY A 104 80.60 -18.45 -34.67
N ALA A 105 80.00 -19.25 -33.80
CA ALA A 105 80.66 -20.32 -33.07
C ALA A 105 79.75 -21.56 -33.08
N ALA A 106 80.31 -22.72 -32.78
CA ALA A 106 79.56 -23.97 -32.70
C ALA A 106 80.29 -24.96 -31.81
N ALA A 107 79.58 -25.71 -30.99
CA ALA A 107 80.15 -26.72 -30.13
C ALA A 107 79.18 -27.86 -29.86
N GLY A 108 79.73 -28.97 -29.37
CA GLY A 108 78.91 -30.06 -28.87
C GLY A 108 79.73 -31.27 -28.46
N PRO A 109 79.05 -32.29 -27.94
CA PRO A 109 79.70 -33.49 -27.42
C PRO A 109 80.27 -34.34 -28.56
N ASP A 110 81.46 -34.90 -28.35
CA ASP A 110 82.16 -35.73 -29.35
C ASP A 110 81.88 -37.22 -29.16
N TYR A 111 81.52 -37.65 -27.94
CA TYR A 111 81.32 -39.05 -27.64
C TYR A 111 80.25 -39.28 -26.57
N GLY A 112 79.46 -40.34 -26.75
CA GLY A 112 78.45 -40.78 -25.81
C GLY A 112 77.96 -42.20 -26.09
N TYR A 113 76.95 -42.64 -25.36
CA TYR A 113 76.32 -43.95 -25.51
C TYR A 113 74.80 -43.83 -25.53
N TYR A 114 74.16 -44.75 -26.23
CA TYR A 114 72.73 -45.00 -26.05
C TYR A 114 72.49 -45.83 -24.81
N GLU A 115 71.79 -45.25 -23.85
CA GLU A 115 71.41 -45.90 -22.61
C GLU A 115 69.88 -46.03 -22.51
N SER A 116 69.39 -46.97 -21.72
CA SER A 116 67.94 -47.16 -21.60
C SER A 116 67.29 -46.00 -20.84
N TYR A 117 66.10 -45.55 -21.25
CA TYR A 117 65.39 -44.45 -20.57
C TYR A 117 65.18 -44.72 -19.08
N ALA A 118 64.81 -45.95 -18.70
CA ALA A 118 64.65 -46.32 -17.29
C ALA A 118 65.93 -46.11 -16.48
N TRP A 119 67.08 -46.43 -17.08
CA TRP A 119 68.37 -46.24 -16.45
C TRP A 119 68.72 -44.75 -16.37
N THR A 120 68.60 -44.00 -17.47
CA THR A 120 68.89 -42.55 -17.49
C THR A 120 68.00 -41.78 -16.51
N HIS A 121 66.70 -42.11 -16.45
CA HIS A 121 65.77 -41.57 -15.44
C HIS A 121 66.26 -41.84 -14.02
N SER A 122 66.70 -43.07 -13.74
CA SER A 122 67.20 -43.43 -12.42
C SER A 122 68.51 -42.71 -12.06
N GLU A 123 69.42 -42.49 -13.01
CA GLU A 123 70.65 -41.75 -12.76
C GLU A 123 70.36 -40.27 -12.48
N LEU A 124 69.46 -39.64 -13.25
CA LEU A 124 69.02 -38.27 -13.02
C LEU A 124 68.37 -38.09 -11.64
N VAL A 125 67.46 -38.98 -11.25
CA VAL A 125 66.75 -38.88 -9.96
C VAL A 125 67.64 -39.25 -8.77
N ASN A 126 68.43 -40.33 -8.87
CA ASN A 126 69.20 -40.84 -7.73
C ASN A 126 70.47 -40.03 -7.46
N ASN A 127 71.05 -39.42 -8.49
CA ASN A 127 72.18 -38.52 -8.34
C ASN A 127 71.74 -37.05 -8.28
N ALA A 128 70.46 -36.75 -8.04
CA ALA A 128 70.03 -35.38 -7.79
C ALA A 128 70.56 -34.88 -6.44
N THR A 129 70.83 -33.57 -6.34
CA THR A 129 71.17 -32.96 -5.05
C THR A 129 70.02 -33.13 -4.05
N ALA A 130 70.28 -33.36 -2.77
CA ALA A 130 69.21 -33.51 -1.78
C ALA A 130 68.30 -32.25 -1.74
N GLY A 131 67.02 -32.43 -2.05
CA GLY A 131 66.03 -31.35 -2.12
C GLY A 131 65.87 -30.72 -3.50
N ASP A 132 66.67 -31.14 -4.47
CA ASP A 132 66.46 -30.82 -5.87
C ASP A 132 65.21 -31.51 -6.40
N THR A 133 64.40 -30.76 -7.15
CA THR A 133 63.10 -31.19 -7.67
C THR A 133 63.04 -31.19 -9.19
N THR A 134 64.12 -30.80 -9.87
CA THR A 134 64.24 -30.71 -11.34
C THR A 134 63.75 -31.97 -12.05
N PHE A 135 63.99 -33.14 -11.46
CA PHE A 135 63.68 -34.45 -12.04
C PHE A 135 62.31 -35.02 -11.64
N ASN A 136 61.59 -34.40 -10.69
CA ASN A 136 60.40 -34.99 -10.06
C ASN A 136 59.24 -35.21 -11.04
N SER A 137 59.14 -34.36 -12.06
CA SER A 137 58.08 -34.41 -13.07
C SER A 137 58.42 -35.31 -14.26
N LEU A 138 59.63 -35.90 -14.27
CA LEU A 138 60.05 -36.79 -15.34
C LEU A 138 59.34 -38.15 -15.21
N PRO A 139 58.60 -38.62 -16.24
CA PRO A 139 57.77 -39.81 -16.12
C PRO A 139 58.55 -41.08 -15.73
N GLY A 140 58.14 -41.77 -14.67
CA GLY A 140 58.70 -43.09 -14.38
C GLY A 140 58.29 -44.13 -15.44
N GLY A 141 59.18 -45.07 -15.79
CA GLY A 141 58.86 -46.18 -16.69
C GLY A 141 60.03 -46.62 -17.56
N SER A 142 59.78 -47.54 -18.51
CA SER A 142 60.80 -48.04 -19.45
C SER A 142 60.87 -47.28 -20.77
N THR A 143 59.95 -46.35 -21.01
CA THR A 143 59.92 -45.52 -22.23
C THR A 143 59.40 -44.13 -21.94
N ILE A 144 59.87 -43.13 -22.69
CA ILE A 144 59.32 -41.76 -22.73
C ILE A 144 58.78 -41.45 -24.12
N GLN A 145 57.47 -41.17 -24.22
CA GLN A 145 56.77 -41.00 -25.50
C GLN A 145 57.10 -42.07 -26.56
N GLY A 146 57.23 -43.33 -26.13
CA GLY A 146 57.56 -44.46 -27.01
C GLY A 146 59.05 -44.69 -27.28
N GLN A 147 59.94 -43.80 -26.81
CA GLN A 147 61.40 -43.96 -26.94
C GLN A 147 61.96 -44.76 -25.76
N SER A 148 62.73 -45.81 -26.05
CA SER A 148 63.33 -46.67 -25.02
C SER A 148 64.79 -46.34 -24.71
N ASN A 149 65.45 -45.59 -25.58
CA ASN A 149 66.86 -45.23 -25.44
C ASN A 149 67.02 -43.71 -25.40
N VAL A 150 68.00 -43.25 -24.62
CA VAL A 150 68.41 -41.86 -24.49
C VAL A 150 69.90 -41.77 -24.82
N ALA A 151 70.30 -40.80 -25.64
CA ALA A 151 71.71 -40.49 -25.85
C ALA A 151 72.26 -39.77 -24.61
N VAL A 152 73.35 -40.31 -24.04
CA VAL A 152 74.02 -39.77 -22.86
C VAL A 152 75.48 -39.48 -23.21
N TRP A 153 75.92 -38.24 -22.98
CA TRP A 153 77.24 -37.76 -23.37
C TRP A 153 78.30 -38.03 -22.30
N ASN A 154 79.57 -38.07 -22.69
CA ASN A 154 80.68 -38.36 -21.77
C ASN A 154 80.70 -37.46 -20.53
N ALA A 155 80.37 -36.18 -20.64
CA ALA A 155 80.29 -35.28 -19.48
C ALA A 155 79.26 -35.78 -18.45
N GLN A 156 78.10 -36.25 -18.91
CA GLN A 156 77.04 -36.84 -18.09
C GLN A 156 77.41 -38.23 -17.56
N LEU A 157 78.06 -39.07 -18.37
CA LEU A 157 78.54 -40.38 -17.91
C LEU A 157 79.62 -40.26 -16.83
N LYS A 158 80.48 -39.24 -16.91
CA LYS A 158 81.47 -38.92 -15.89
C LYS A 158 80.81 -38.44 -14.60
N LEU A 159 79.80 -37.57 -14.71
CA LEU A 159 79.13 -37.00 -13.54
C LEU A 159 78.39 -38.08 -12.73
N TRP A 160 77.79 -39.07 -13.40
CA TRP A 160 77.17 -40.24 -12.75
C TRP A 160 78.17 -41.35 -12.38
N GLY A 161 79.48 -41.16 -12.61
CA GLY A 161 80.51 -42.14 -12.26
C GLY A 161 80.49 -43.43 -13.10
N VAL A 162 79.81 -43.42 -14.24
CA VAL A 162 79.68 -44.56 -15.17
C VAL A 162 80.99 -44.81 -15.91
N ILE A 163 81.64 -43.72 -16.32
CA ILE A 163 83.04 -43.71 -16.76
C ILE A 163 83.87 -42.90 -15.77
N GLY A 164 85.19 -43.13 -15.74
CA GLY A 164 86.05 -42.48 -14.76
C GLY A 164 85.99 -40.95 -14.86
N ALA A 165 85.95 -40.26 -13.71
CA ALA A 165 85.85 -38.80 -13.64
C ALA A 165 86.92 -38.04 -14.45
N ASN A 166 88.08 -38.66 -14.69
CA ASN A 166 89.18 -38.11 -15.48
C ASN A 166 89.50 -38.95 -16.73
N ASP A 167 88.56 -39.77 -17.20
CA ASP A 167 88.75 -40.64 -18.37
C ASP A 167 89.07 -39.80 -19.62
N THR A 168 90.09 -40.20 -20.36
CA THR A 168 90.57 -39.55 -21.60
C THR A 168 90.65 -40.54 -22.78
N THR A 169 90.04 -41.73 -22.65
CA THR A 169 90.06 -42.77 -23.68
C THR A 169 89.26 -42.38 -24.93
N THR A 170 88.27 -41.51 -24.75
CA THR A 170 87.44 -40.92 -25.79
C THR A 170 87.42 -39.40 -25.61
N ASP A 171 87.27 -38.66 -26.70
CA ASP A 171 87.14 -37.20 -26.65
C ASP A 171 85.79 -36.81 -26.03
N ASP A 172 85.77 -35.79 -25.15
CA ASP A 172 84.54 -35.38 -24.48
C ASP A 172 83.70 -34.47 -25.39
N ALA A 173 84.31 -33.43 -25.95
CA ALA A 173 83.64 -32.45 -26.80
C ALA A 173 84.62 -31.64 -27.65
N SER A 174 84.07 -30.95 -28.65
CA SER A 174 84.77 -30.00 -29.50
C SER A 174 83.99 -28.69 -29.62
N ALA A 175 84.70 -27.58 -29.77
CA ALA A 175 84.13 -26.25 -30.02
C ALA A 175 84.96 -25.50 -31.07
N TYR A 176 84.25 -24.84 -31.98
CA TYR A 176 84.75 -23.99 -33.04
C TYR A 176 84.37 -22.53 -32.76
N PHE A 177 85.32 -21.62 -32.90
CA PHE A 177 85.09 -20.18 -32.76
C PHE A 177 85.66 -19.41 -33.95
N SER A 178 84.82 -18.60 -34.62
CA SER A 178 85.26 -17.75 -35.73
C SER A 178 86.29 -16.70 -35.31
N THR A 179 87.23 -16.37 -36.19
CA THR A 179 88.33 -15.44 -35.85
C THR A 179 87.90 -13.99 -35.61
N ASP A 180 86.70 -13.61 -36.05
CA ASP A 180 86.14 -12.26 -36.03
C ASP A 180 85.01 -12.06 -35.01
N ILE A 181 84.85 -12.97 -34.04
CA ILE A 181 83.95 -12.75 -32.88
C ILE A 181 84.34 -11.46 -32.15
N ASN A 182 83.34 -10.62 -31.87
CA ASN A 182 83.54 -9.38 -31.12
C ASN A 182 84.10 -9.70 -29.73
N PRO A 183 85.30 -9.19 -29.35
CA PRO A 183 85.90 -9.47 -28.06
C PRO A 183 85.04 -9.11 -26.83
N ASN A 184 84.12 -8.15 -26.97
CA ASN A 184 83.21 -7.75 -25.88
C ASN A 184 82.07 -8.73 -25.64
N LEU A 185 81.79 -9.63 -26.59
CA LEU A 185 80.72 -10.62 -26.51
C LEU A 185 81.26 -12.04 -26.27
N LEU A 186 82.58 -12.20 -26.35
CA LEU A 186 83.22 -13.50 -26.36
C LEU A 186 82.96 -14.34 -25.11
N VAL A 187 82.80 -13.73 -23.93
CA VAL A 187 82.53 -14.51 -22.72
C VAL A 187 81.14 -15.12 -22.80
N GLY A 188 80.12 -14.35 -23.20
CA GLY A 188 78.76 -14.85 -23.43
C GLY A 188 78.70 -15.92 -24.52
N VAL A 189 79.35 -15.68 -25.67
CA VAL A 189 79.45 -16.66 -26.76
C VAL A 189 80.17 -17.94 -26.29
N ALA A 190 81.24 -17.82 -25.50
CA ALA A 190 81.92 -18.99 -24.97
C ALA A 190 81.09 -19.74 -23.91
N LEU A 191 80.33 -19.05 -23.05
CA LEU A 191 79.39 -19.69 -22.12
C LEU A 191 78.33 -20.48 -22.88
N HIS A 192 77.81 -19.89 -23.96
CA HIS A 192 76.85 -20.51 -24.86
C HIS A 192 77.40 -21.84 -25.43
N GLU A 193 78.53 -21.78 -26.13
CA GLU A 193 79.07 -22.95 -26.84
C GLU A 193 79.62 -24.02 -25.91
N LEU A 194 80.33 -23.61 -24.85
CA LEU A 194 80.91 -24.58 -23.93
C LEU A 194 79.84 -25.38 -23.19
N THR A 195 78.60 -24.88 -23.09
CA THR A 195 77.49 -25.66 -22.54
C THR A 195 76.83 -26.57 -23.57
N HIS A 196 76.88 -26.27 -24.87
CA HIS A 196 76.58 -27.28 -25.91
C HIS A 196 77.55 -28.45 -25.80
N ALA A 197 78.85 -28.17 -25.62
CA ALA A 197 79.87 -29.19 -25.37
C ALA A 197 79.59 -30.06 -24.12
N LEU A 198 78.81 -29.57 -23.16
CA LEU A 198 78.37 -30.32 -21.98
C LEU A 198 77.07 -31.12 -22.20
N GLY A 199 76.45 -31.03 -23.38
CA GLY A 199 75.24 -31.76 -23.74
C GLY A 199 73.98 -30.90 -23.87
N ARG A 200 74.08 -29.56 -23.87
CA ARG A 200 72.97 -28.63 -24.16
C ARG A 200 72.65 -28.55 -25.66
N VAL A 201 72.58 -29.67 -26.36
CA VAL A 201 72.29 -29.71 -27.80
C VAL A 201 71.54 -30.99 -28.13
N PRO A 202 70.40 -30.93 -28.87
CA PRO A 202 69.59 -32.10 -29.16
C PRO A 202 70.23 -32.99 -30.22
N TYR A 203 70.03 -34.30 -30.07
CA TYR A 203 70.57 -35.32 -30.96
C TYR A 203 69.49 -36.01 -31.80
N GLY A 204 69.60 -35.89 -33.13
CA GLY A 204 68.92 -36.75 -34.09
C GLY A 204 67.42 -36.98 -33.82
N SER A 205 66.96 -38.23 -33.96
CA SER A 205 65.55 -38.64 -33.78
C SER A 205 65.27 -39.41 -32.49
N ALA A 206 66.30 -39.68 -31.69
CA ALA A 206 66.20 -40.35 -30.40
C ALA A 206 66.58 -39.31 -29.33
N PRO A 207 65.85 -39.22 -28.20
CA PRO A 207 66.07 -38.16 -27.24
C PRO A 207 67.47 -38.27 -26.63
N ASP A 208 68.05 -37.14 -26.28
CA ASP A 208 69.10 -37.05 -25.26
C ASP A 208 68.53 -36.51 -23.95
N VAL A 209 69.39 -36.25 -22.98
CA VAL A 209 69.00 -35.69 -21.67
C VAL A 209 68.39 -34.28 -21.82
N PHE A 210 68.86 -33.48 -22.76
CA PHE A 210 68.35 -32.12 -23.01
C PHE A 210 66.89 -32.16 -23.47
N ASP A 211 66.59 -33.03 -24.45
CA ASP A 211 65.27 -33.24 -25.03
C ASP A 211 64.20 -33.69 -24.01
N LEU A 212 64.61 -34.25 -22.85
CA LEU A 212 63.68 -34.61 -21.78
C LEU A 212 62.97 -33.41 -21.14
N TYR A 213 63.44 -32.18 -21.39
CA TYR A 213 62.91 -30.94 -20.84
C TYR A 213 62.41 -29.94 -21.89
N ARG A 214 62.33 -30.40 -23.14
CA ARG A 214 61.95 -29.60 -24.29
C ARG A 214 60.53 -29.93 -24.74
N PHE A 215 59.61 -28.97 -24.65
CA PHE A 215 58.18 -29.21 -24.85
C PHE A 215 57.59 -28.34 -25.95
N THR A 216 56.63 -28.90 -26.71
CA THR A 216 55.76 -28.12 -27.62
C THR A 216 54.43 -27.76 -26.97
N SER A 217 54.03 -28.50 -25.93
CA SER A 217 52.84 -28.26 -25.10
C SER A 217 52.91 -29.10 -23.83
N PRO A 218 52.06 -28.84 -22.80
CA PRO A 218 52.06 -29.63 -21.57
C PRO A 218 51.93 -31.13 -21.85
N GLY A 219 52.88 -31.91 -21.32
CA GLY A 219 52.98 -33.36 -21.50
C GLY A 219 53.52 -33.84 -22.85
N VAL A 220 53.85 -32.94 -23.79
CA VAL A 220 54.35 -33.29 -25.13
C VAL A 220 55.77 -32.76 -25.34
N ARG A 221 56.74 -33.67 -25.36
CA ARG A 221 58.17 -33.38 -25.61
C ARG A 221 58.52 -33.41 -27.09
N LEU A 222 59.49 -32.59 -27.46
CA LEU A 222 60.06 -32.54 -28.80
C LEU A 222 61.38 -33.30 -28.86
N PHE A 223 61.43 -34.36 -29.67
CA PHE A 223 62.65 -35.15 -29.92
C PHE A 223 63.06 -34.93 -31.38
N SER A 224 63.86 -33.90 -31.62
CA SER A 224 64.27 -33.47 -32.97
C SER A 224 65.55 -32.66 -32.94
N GLY A 225 66.59 -33.15 -33.63
CA GLY A 225 67.88 -32.48 -33.81
C GLY A 225 68.06 -31.69 -35.11
N GLY A 226 66.97 -31.20 -35.73
CA GLY A 226 67.05 -30.37 -36.94
C GLY A 226 67.19 -28.87 -36.64
N SER A 227 67.90 -28.13 -37.51
CA SER A 227 68.18 -26.68 -37.40
C SER A 227 66.96 -25.75 -37.54
N THR A 228 65.76 -26.28 -37.82
CA THR A 228 64.51 -25.52 -37.73
C THR A 228 63.52 -26.35 -36.94
N ALA A 229 63.49 -26.12 -35.63
CA ALA A 229 62.54 -26.80 -34.76
C ALA A 229 61.18 -26.08 -34.77
N PRO A 230 60.07 -26.82 -34.57
CA PRO A 230 58.80 -26.18 -34.23
C PRO A 230 58.94 -25.43 -32.90
N GLU A 231 58.06 -24.44 -32.66
CA GLU A 231 58.02 -23.70 -31.41
C GLU A 231 58.03 -24.66 -30.21
N ALA A 232 59.07 -24.52 -29.38
CA ALA A 232 59.30 -25.34 -28.21
C ALA A 232 59.81 -24.48 -27.06
N TYR A 233 59.68 -24.98 -25.83
CA TYR A 233 60.11 -24.29 -24.63
C TYR A 233 60.72 -25.23 -23.59
N PHE A 234 61.59 -24.68 -22.77
CA PHE A 234 62.20 -25.33 -21.62
C PHE A 234 61.20 -25.39 -20.47
N SER A 235 61.04 -26.56 -19.85
CA SER A 235 60.15 -26.75 -18.71
C SER A 235 60.62 -27.91 -17.81
N LEU A 236 60.43 -27.76 -16.50
CA LEU A 236 60.77 -28.77 -15.47
C LEU A 236 59.54 -29.45 -14.86
N ASP A 237 58.34 -28.99 -15.18
CA ASP A 237 57.08 -29.43 -14.59
C ASP A 237 56.17 -30.12 -15.61
N ASN A 238 56.79 -30.94 -16.46
CA ASN A 238 56.13 -31.68 -17.53
C ASN A 238 55.42 -30.76 -18.55
N GLY A 239 55.97 -29.57 -18.78
CA GLY A 239 55.48 -28.62 -19.79
C GLY A 239 54.41 -27.65 -19.27
N ALA A 240 54.11 -27.62 -17.97
CA ALA A 240 53.06 -26.72 -17.43
C ALA A 240 53.54 -25.26 -17.36
N THR A 241 54.79 -25.03 -16.95
CA THR A 241 55.43 -23.73 -16.89
C THR A 241 56.48 -23.60 -17.99
N LYS A 242 56.42 -22.50 -18.73
CA LYS A 242 57.40 -22.09 -19.73
C LYS A 242 58.52 -21.31 -19.05
N ILE A 243 59.73 -21.91 -18.97
CA ILE A 243 60.89 -21.30 -18.31
C ILE A 243 61.72 -20.46 -19.29
N ALA A 244 61.89 -20.95 -20.51
CA ALA A 244 62.54 -20.24 -21.62
C ALA A 244 61.96 -20.73 -22.95
N ASP A 245 61.97 -19.89 -23.97
CA ASP A 245 61.55 -20.28 -25.32
C ASP A 245 62.77 -20.70 -26.13
N TYR A 246 62.69 -21.81 -26.85
CA TYR A 246 63.74 -22.22 -27.78
C TYR A 246 63.58 -21.51 -29.13
N GLY A 247 64.72 -21.19 -29.75
CA GLY A 247 64.84 -20.59 -31.06
C GLY A 247 64.24 -21.48 -32.15
N GLN A 248 63.84 -20.83 -33.25
CA GLN A 248 63.30 -21.50 -34.44
C GLN A 248 64.14 -21.22 -35.70
N THR A 249 65.11 -20.32 -35.59
CA THR A 249 65.87 -19.80 -36.73
C THR A 249 67.35 -20.16 -36.70
N SER A 250 67.92 -20.39 -35.52
CA SER A 250 69.25 -20.97 -35.31
C SER A 250 69.12 -22.46 -34.93
N ASP A 251 70.18 -22.97 -34.32
CA ASP A 251 70.24 -24.20 -33.56
C ASP A 251 68.99 -24.39 -32.64
N PRO A 252 68.46 -25.63 -32.57
CA PRO A 252 67.22 -25.95 -31.84
C PRO A 252 67.34 -25.94 -30.30
N SER A 253 68.55 -25.82 -29.76
CA SER A 253 68.90 -25.75 -28.33
C SER A 253 69.07 -24.33 -27.81
N ASP A 254 69.25 -23.37 -28.70
CA ASP A 254 69.36 -21.95 -28.40
C ASP A 254 68.04 -21.39 -27.90
N PHE A 255 68.09 -20.39 -27.04
CA PHE A 255 66.90 -19.68 -26.62
C PHE A 255 66.50 -18.58 -27.63
N LEU A 256 65.20 -18.38 -27.84
CA LEU A 256 64.66 -17.36 -28.74
C LEU A 256 64.87 -15.96 -28.16
N ASN A 257 65.59 -15.04 -28.81
CA ASN A 257 65.87 -13.71 -28.25
C ASN A 257 64.63 -12.91 -27.78
N SER A 258 63.44 -13.16 -28.33
CA SER A 258 62.19 -12.53 -27.89
C SER A 258 61.41 -13.33 -26.83
N GLY A 259 62.00 -14.39 -26.31
CA GLY A 259 61.40 -15.34 -25.37
C GLY A 259 61.36 -14.85 -23.94
N VAL A 260 60.78 -15.68 -23.07
CA VAL A 260 60.58 -15.40 -21.63
C VAL A 260 61.88 -15.06 -20.90
N GLN A 261 63.01 -15.65 -21.29
CA GLN A 261 64.34 -15.39 -20.71
C GLN A 261 64.90 -14.00 -21.04
N GLY A 262 64.28 -13.28 -21.98
CA GLY A 262 64.63 -11.92 -22.35
C GLY A 262 65.74 -11.80 -23.41
N PRO A 263 65.99 -10.58 -23.94
CA PRO A 263 66.77 -10.38 -25.16
C PRO A 263 68.29 -10.47 -25.01
N ASN A 264 68.79 -10.50 -23.78
CA ASN A 264 70.21 -10.32 -23.46
C ASN A 264 70.83 -11.54 -22.77
N ASP A 265 70.16 -12.68 -22.78
CA ASP A 265 70.63 -13.93 -22.17
C ASP A 265 71.77 -14.57 -23.01
N PRO A 266 72.81 -15.19 -22.40
CA PRO A 266 73.91 -15.77 -23.16
C PRO A 266 73.52 -17.01 -23.96
N PHE A 267 72.45 -17.73 -23.59
CA PHE A 267 71.99 -18.92 -24.33
C PHE A 267 71.07 -18.56 -25.50
N ASN A 268 70.83 -17.28 -25.77
CA ASN A 268 70.02 -16.85 -26.90
C ASN A 268 70.69 -17.16 -28.27
N GLU A 269 69.86 -17.43 -29.29
CA GLU A 269 70.27 -17.79 -30.65
C GLU A 269 71.07 -16.70 -31.38
N PHE A 270 70.84 -15.43 -31.04
CA PHE A 270 71.64 -14.33 -31.55
C PHE A 270 72.27 -13.52 -30.42
N TYR A 271 73.59 -13.44 -30.42
CA TYR A 271 74.29 -12.49 -29.57
C TYR A 271 74.11 -11.05 -30.09
N THR A 272 73.79 -10.13 -29.19
CA THR A 272 73.63 -8.70 -29.48
C THR A 272 74.62 -7.89 -28.65
N GLY A 273 74.73 -6.58 -28.91
CA GLY A 273 75.54 -5.69 -28.07
C GLY A 273 75.11 -5.65 -26.59
N GLY A 274 73.93 -6.17 -26.27
CA GLY A 274 73.40 -6.28 -24.91
C GLY A 274 73.60 -7.65 -24.25
N THR A 275 74.09 -8.67 -24.96
CA THR A 275 74.25 -10.03 -24.42
C THR A 275 75.10 -10.02 -23.15
N THR A 276 74.53 -10.55 -22.08
CA THR A 276 75.19 -10.65 -20.78
C THR A 276 76.37 -11.61 -20.84
N GLN A 277 77.39 -11.33 -20.03
CA GLN A 277 78.66 -12.06 -20.02
C GLN A 277 78.75 -12.96 -18.76
N THR A 278 77.60 -13.39 -18.25
CA THR A 278 77.38 -14.18 -17.02
C THR A 278 76.22 -15.14 -17.24
N LEU A 279 76.19 -16.26 -16.51
CA LEU A 279 75.04 -17.18 -16.54
C LEU A 279 73.83 -16.59 -15.80
N SER A 280 72.66 -16.68 -16.40
CA SER A 280 71.36 -16.38 -15.80
C SER A 280 70.88 -17.52 -14.89
N SER A 281 69.82 -17.28 -14.12
CA SER A 281 69.20 -18.34 -13.31
C SER A 281 68.53 -19.41 -14.19
N ILE A 282 68.15 -19.06 -15.42
CA ILE A 282 67.58 -19.98 -16.41
C ILE A 282 68.69 -20.87 -16.98
N ASP A 283 69.85 -20.31 -17.29
CA ASP A 283 71.02 -21.07 -17.75
C ASP A 283 71.45 -22.13 -16.74
N LEU A 284 71.46 -21.74 -15.45
CA LEU A 284 71.77 -22.66 -14.36
C LEU A 284 70.74 -23.78 -14.25
N LYS A 285 69.43 -23.47 -14.35
CA LYS A 285 68.38 -24.51 -14.39
C LYS A 285 68.55 -25.46 -15.57
N GLN A 286 68.97 -24.98 -16.73
CA GLN A 286 69.23 -25.82 -17.90
C GLN A 286 70.43 -26.75 -17.67
N LEU A 287 71.49 -26.29 -16.99
CA LEU A 287 72.64 -27.12 -16.61
C LEU A 287 72.27 -28.18 -15.57
N ASP A 288 71.45 -27.81 -14.58
CA ASP A 288 70.90 -28.73 -13.58
C ASP A 288 70.04 -29.81 -14.25
N ALA A 289 69.18 -29.43 -15.21
CA ALA A 289 68.37 -30.36 -15.99
C ALA A 289 69.21 -31.36 -16.82
N LEU A 290 70.43 -31.00 -17.22
CA LEU A 290 71.38 -31.90 -17.88
C LEU A 290 72.04 -32.90 -16.92
N GLY A 291 71.85 -32.72 -15.60
CA GLY A 291 72.36 -33.57 -14.53
C GLY A 291 73.52 -32.98 -13.74
N PHE A 292 74.00 -31.76 -14.03
CA PHE A 292 75.13 -31.17 -13.31
C PHE A 292 74.72 -30.62 -11.94
N HIS A 293 75.50 -30.90 -10.91
CA HIS A 293 75.28 -30.40 -9.56
C HIS A 293 75.78 -28.97 -9.42
N LEU A 294 74.92 -28.03 -9.05
CA LEU A 294 75.29 -26.64 -8.95
C LEU A 294 75.90 -26.26 -7.58
N ALA A 295 76.84 -25.31 -7.56
CA ALA A 295 77.50 -24.78 -6.34
C ALA A 295 76.57 -24.06 -5.37
N ILE A 296 75.39 -23.73 -5.86
CA ILE A 296 74.23 -23.35 -5.09
C ILE A 296 73.22 -24.48 -5.26
N ASN A 297 73.00 -25.28 -4.22
CA ASN A 297 71.67 -25.91 -4.06
C ASN A 297 70.68 -24.75 -4.25
N SER A 298 69.71 -24.86 -5.15
CA SER A 298 68.55 -23.97 -5.09
C SER A 298 67.94 -24.11 -3.70
N PRO A 299 68.29 -23.22 -2.75
CA PRO A 299 67.46 -22.05 -2.47
C PRO A 299 68.28 -20.77 -2.18
N GLY A 300 67.88 -19.64 -2.78
CA GLY A 300 68.51 -18.37 -2.46
C GLY A 300 68.09 -17.13 -3.25
N MET A 301 66.87 -17.05 -3.81
CA MET A 301 66.19 -15.76 -3.63
C MET A 301 65.87 -15.68 -2.15
N ALA A 302 66.09 -14.53 -1.51
CA ALA A 302 65.66 -14.33 -0.14
C ALA A 302 64.21 -14.80 -0.02
N ALA A 303 63.86 -15.51 1.05
CA ALA A 303 62.46 -15.83 1.29
C ALA A 303 61.69 -14.50 1.19
N GLN A 304 60.77 -14.42 0.25
CA GLN A 304 60.04 -13.21 -0.09
C GLN A 304 58.56 -13.52 -0.05
N PRO A 305 57.75 -12.60 0.49
CA PRO A 305 56.31 -12.63 0.28
C PRO A 305 55.97 -12.65 -1.22
N ASP A 306 54.81 -13.18 -1.54
CA ASP A 306 54.22 -13.16 -2.88
C ASP A 306 52.72 -13.00 -2.71
N LEU A 307 52.26 -11.76 -2.71
CA LEU A 307 50.89 -11.38 -2.39
C LEU A 307 50.04 -11.36 -3.64
N SER A 308 48.87 -11.97 -3.56
CA SER A 308 47.91 -11.99 -4.65
C SER A 308 46.49 -11.91 -4.10
N GLU A 309 45.65 -11.08 -4.72
CA GLU A 309 44.28 -10.85 -4.29
C GLU A 309 43.33 -11.75 -5.08
N TYR A 310 42.63 -12.64 -4.36
CA TYR A 310 41.51 -13.42 -4.90
C TYR A 310 40.18 -12.77 -4.51
N VAL A 311 39.26 -12.68 -5.46
CA VAL A 311 37.91 -12.15 -5.22
C VAL A 311 36.84 -13.16 -5.63
N ALA A 312 35.73 -13.16 -4.89
CA ALA A 312 34.47 -13.79 -5.27
C ALA A 312 33.33 -12.79 -5.09
N VAL A 313 32.26 -12.96 -5.86
CA VAL A 313 31.07 -12.08 -5.80
C VAL A 313 29.83 -12.93 -5.52
N ASP A 314 28.86 -12.36 -4.82
CA ASP A 314 27.61 -13.04 -4.48
C ASP A 314 26.70 -13.28 -5.70
N LYS A 315 26.82 -12.44 -6.74
CA LYS A 315 26.04 -12.51 -7.99
C LYS A 315 26.83 -12.01 -9.19
N THR A 316 26.65 -12.65 -10.34
CA THR A 316 27.33 -12.31 -11.60
C THR A 316 26.48 -11.48 -12.55
N THR A 317 25.27 -11.08 -12.13
CA THR A 317 24.37 -10.20 -12.88
C THR A 317 23.77 -9.18 -11.93
N VAL A 318 23.91 -7.90 -12.25
CA VAL A 318 23.58 -6.79 -11.35
C VAL A 318 23.28 -5.53 -12.16
N ALA A 319 22.27 -4.76 -11.78
CA ALA A 319 21.99 -3.47 -12.42
C ALA A 319 23.05 -2.41 -12.09
N ALA A 320 23.22 -1.44 -12.99
CA ALA A 320 24.01 -0.25 -12.71
C ALA A 320 23.47 0.47 -11.45
N GLY A 321 24.34 0.99 -10.59
CA GLY A 321 23.94 1.68 -9.35
C GLY A 321 23.61 0.77 -8.17
N SER A 322 23.40 -0.53 -8.40
CA SER A 322 23.12 -1.50 -7.34
C SER A 322 24.38 -1.89 -6.55
N SER A 323 24.16 -2.46 -5.37
CA SER A 323 25.24 -3.00 -4.54
C SER A 323 25.59 -4.45 -4.87
N LEU A 324 26.87 -4.78 -4.72
CA LEU A 324 27.45 -6.11 -4.86
C LEU A 324 28.23 -6.48 -3.60
N THR A 325 28.12 -7.73 -3.15
CA THR A 325 28.94 -8.24 -2.05
C THR A 325 30.15 -8.97 -2.63
N ILE A 326 31.35 -8.59 -2.16
CA ILE A 326 32.62 -9.13 -2.60
C ILE A 326 33.31 -9.78 -1.40
N ASP A 327 33.68 -11.04 -1.54
CA ASP A 327 34.61 -11.73 -0.66
C ASP A 327 36.02 -11.57 -1.20
N ALA A 328 36.85 -10.81 -0.49
CA ALA A 328 38.22 -10.46 -0.84
C ALA A 328 39.20 -11.28 0.03
N TYR A 329 40.14 -11.95 -0.61
CA TYR A 329 41.15 -12.80 0.00
C TYR A 329 42.54 -12.30 -0.40
N ASN A 330 43.19 -11.58 0.51
CA ASN A 330 44.59 -11.21 0.34
C ASN A 330 45.45 -12.41 0.77
N MET A 331 46.15 -13.04 -0.18
CA MET A 331 46.88 -14.29 0.04
C MET A 331 48.37 -14.05 -0.12
N ASN A 332 49.17 -14.69 0.72
CA ASN A 332 50.60 -14.81 0.57
C ASN A 332 50.96 -16.20 0.06
N LEU A 333 51.24 -16.30 -1.23
CA LEU A 333 51.69 -17.50 -1.94
C LEU A 333 53.21 -17.73 -1.80
N GLY A 334 53.89 -16.79 -1.14
CA GLY A 334 55.34 -16.79 -0.95
C GLY A 334 55.81 -17.65 0.21
N ASP A 335 57.14 -17.73 0.33
CA ASP A 335 57.84 -18.51 1.34
C ASP A 335 58.43 -17.66 2.49
N ALA A 336 58.14 -16.35 2.51
CA ALA A 336 58.32 -15.49 3.69
C ALA A 336 57.01 -14.86 4.16
N VAL A 337 56.98 -14.48 5.44
CA VAL A 337 55.85 -13.78 6.07
C VAL A 337 55.69 -12.39 5.46
N ALA A 338 54.50 -12.07 4.99
CA ALA A 338 54.16 -10.73 4.52
C ALA A 338 53.77 -9.84 5.70
N GLY A 339 54.24 -8.59 5.71
CA GLY A 339 53.74 -7.56 6.61
C GLY A 339 52.30 -7.13 6.27
N PRO A 340 51.68 -6.26 7.09
CA PRO A 340 50.42 -5.62 6.73
C PRO A 340 50.51 -4.91 5.38
N SER A 341 49.52 -5.12 4.51
CA SER A 341 49.44 -4.52 3.18
C SER A 341 48.02 -4.05 2.88
N THR A 342 47.84 -3.35 1.76
CA THR A 342 46.54 -2.87 1.31
C THR A 342 46.28 -3.34 -0.11
N ALA A 343 45.17 -4.05 -0.28
CA ALA A 343 44.63 -4.40 -1.58
C ALA A 343 43.60 -3.34 -2.04
N LYS A 344 43.46 -3.20 -3.35
CA LYS A 344 42.39 -2.40 -3.95
C LYS A 344 41.58 -3.27 -4.90
N ILE A 345 40.26 -3.15 -4.81
CA ILE A 345 39.29 -3.90 -5.60
C ILE A 345 38.74 -2.99 -6.69
N TYR A 346 38.78 -3.47 -7.93
CA TYR A 346 38.51 -2.70 -9.14
C TYR A 346 37.37 -3.30 -9.95
N LEU A 347 36.67 -2.44 -10.68
CA LEU A 347 35.77 -2.75 -11.78
C LEU A 347 36.43 -2.35 -13.10
N SER A 348 36.68 -3.34 -13.97
CA SER A 348 37.28 -3.18 -15.29
C SER A 348 36.29 -3.47 -16.41
N THR A 349 36.55 -2.86 -17.57
CA THR A 349 35.84 -3.14 -18.83
C THR A 349 36.43 -4.34 -19.59
N ASP A 350 37.57 -4.87 -19.17
CA ASP A 350 38.19 -6.06 -19.73
C ASP A 350 38.76 -6.98 -18.63
N ALA A 351 39.27 -8.15 -19.02
CA ALA A 351 39.74 -9.17 -18.08
C ALA A 351 41.11 -8.85 -17.43
N THR A 352 41.72 -7.71 -17.76
CA THR A 352 42.99 -7.25 -17.19
C THR A 352 42.70 -6.22 -16.11
N ILE A 353 43.14 -6.47 -14.89
CA ILE A 353 42.94 -5.53 -13.77
C ILE A 353 44.16 -4.64 -13.64
N THR A 354 43.92 -3.33 -13.71
CA THR A 354 44.96 -2.31 -13.64
C THR A 354 44.55 -1.19 -12.69
N THR A 355 45.53 -0.39 -12.30
CA THR A 355 45.30 0.79 -11.44
C THR A 355 44.52 1.92 -12.12
N SER A 356 44.27 1.81 -13.43
CA SER A 356 43.44 2.75 -14.21
C SER A 356 41.94 2.40 -14.19
N ASP A 357 41.59 1.21 -13.69
CA ASP A 357 40.21 0.76 -13.58
C ASP A 357 39.44 1.49 -12.49
N THR A 358 38.12 1.31 -12.47
CA THR A 358 37.26 2.00 -11.49
C THR A 358 37.43 1.37 -10.11
N LEU A 359 38.03 2.11 -9.17
CA LEU A 359 38.18 1.67 -7.78
C LEU A 359 36.81 1.53 -7.10
N LEU A 360 36.48 0.32 -6.64
CA LEU A 360 35.27 0.03 -5.87
C LEU A 360 35.51 0.09 -4.36
N ALA A 361 36.64 -0.47 -3.90
CA ALA A 361 36.97 -0.55 -2.48
C ALA A 361 38.47 -0.64 -2.21
N THR A 362 38.86 -0.28 -0.99
CA THR A 362 40.21 -0.48 -0.45
C THR A 362 40.10 -1.40 0.76
N VAL A 363 40.87 -2.49 0.75
CA VAL A 363 40.84 -3.55 1.76
C VAL A 363 42.22 -3.61 2.41
N SER A 364 42.29 -3.48 3.74
CA SER A 364 43.57 -3.45 4.45
C SER A 364 43.75 -4.71 5.28
N THR A 365 44.83 -5.44 5.03
CA THR A 365 45.24 -6.56 5.87
C THR A 365 46.11 -6.01 6.98
N SER A 366 45.54 -5.95 8.19
CA SER A 366 46.17 -5.30 9.36
C SER A 366 47.13 -6.20 10.14
N THR A 367 47.21 -7.47 9.76
CA THR A 367 48.07 -8.49 10.40
C THR A 367 49.09 -9.04 9.40
N THR A 368 50.06 -9.80 9.90
CA THR A 368 51.02 -10.49 9.03
C THR A 368 50.40 -11.73 8.40
N LEU A 369 50.64 -11.96 7.12
CA LEU A 369 50.24 -13.21 6.45
C LEU A 369 51.37 -14.24 6.53
N ALA A 370 51.05 -15.43 7.00
CA ALA A 370 51.99 -16.55 7.05
C ALA A 370 52.43 -16.99 5.65
N THR A 371 53.41 -17.88 5.55
CA THR A 371 53.82 -18.47 4.26
C THR A 371 52.75 -19.43 3.76
N VAL A 372 52.68 -19.67 2.44
CA VAL A 372 51.65 -20.52 1.81
C VAL A 372 51.51 -21.92 2.43
N SER A 373 52.60 -22.43 3.02
CA SER A 373 52.66 -23.74 3.69
C SER A 373 52.07 -23.76 5.11
N GLN A 374 51.64 -22.62 5.65
CA GLN A 374 51.21 -22.46 7.04
C GLN A 374 49.78 -21.91 7.14
N PRO A 375 49.00 -22.30 8.17
CA PRO A 375 47.73 -21.65 8.47
C PRO A 375 47.90 -20.14 8.68
N GLY A 376 46.96 -19.34 8.16
CA GLY A 376 47.02 -17.87 8.22
C GLY A 376 47.81 -17.23 7.08
N TYR A 377 48.02 -17.94 5.97
CA TYR A 377 48.61 -17.37 4.75
C TYR A 377 47.69 -16.42 3.98
N TYR A 378 46.42 -16.29 4.40
CA TYR A 378 45.48 -15.35 3.80
C TYR A 378 44.66 -14.61 4.87
N ASP A 379 44.17 -13.42 4.50
CA ASP A 379 43.18 -12.63 5.22
C ASP A 379 41.91 -12.55 4.38
N HIS A 380 40.74 -12.79 4.99
CA HIS A 380 39.45 -12.79 4.32
C HIS A 380 38.58 -11.65 4.84
N GLN A 381 38.06 -10.84 3.92
CA GLN A 381 37.14 -9.75 4.23
C GLN A 381 35.93 -9.78 3.28
N THR A 382 34.74 -9.66 3.84
CA THR A 382 33.50 -9.48 3.07
C THR A 382 33.15 -8.00 3.05
N ILE A 383 33.04 -7.41 1.86
CA ILE A 383 32.71 -5.99 1.65
C ILE A 383 31.46 -5.84 0.78
N MET A 384 30.70 -4.77 1.00
CA MET A 384 29.59 -4.38 0.13
C MET A 384 29.96 -3.10 -0.61
N VAL A 385 29.89 -3.13 -1.93
CA VAL A 385 30.26 -2.00 -2.80
C VAL A 385 29.08 -1.60 -3.68
N ALA A 386 28.84 -0.30 -3.82
CA ALA A 386 27.89 0.22 -4.79
C ALA A 386 28.57 0.36 -6.15
N LEU A 387 27.96 -0.19 -7.21
CA LEU A 387 28.44 0.00 -8.57
C LEU A 387 28.08 1.40 -9.08
N PRO A 388 28.89 2.01 -9.95
CA PRO A 388 28.53 3.29 -10.56
C PRO A 388 27.15 3.24 -11.25
N GLY A 389 26.32 4.25 -11.01
CA GLY A 389 24.95 4.32 -11.56
C GLY A 389 24.88 4.58 -13.07
N ASN A 390 25.98 5.04 -13.68
CA ASN A 390 26.08 5.40 -15.09
C ASN A 390 26.75 4.31 -15.96
N LEU A 391 26.92 3.09 -15.44
CA LEU A 391 27.44 1.98 -16.24
C LEU A 391 26.47 1.64 -17.37
N ALA A 392 27.02 1.45 -18.57
CA ALA A 392 26.24 0.93 -19.67
C ALA A 392 25.97 -0.56 -19.45
N PRO A 393 24.83 -1.11 -19.92
CA PRO A 393 24.63 -2.55 -19.92
C PRO A 393 25.73 -3.26 -20.71
N GLY A 394 26.31 -4.32 -20.16
CA GLY A 394 27.47 -4.97 -20.77
C GLY A 394 28.21 -5.92 -19.84
N THR A 395 29.30 -6.50 -20.36
CA THR A 395 30.21 -7.36 -19.58
C THR A 395 31.29 -6.51 -18.92
N TYR A 396 31.49 -6.73 -17.63
CA TYR A 396 32.52 -6.10 -16.81
C TYR A 396 33.23 -7.16 -15.98
N TYR A 397 34.33 -6.77 -15.34
CA TYR A 397 35.19 -7.68 -14.61
C TYR A 397 35.55 -7.08 -13.26
N ILE A 398 35.54 -7.89 -12.21
CA ILE A 398 35.97 -7.51 -10.87
C ILE A 398 37.21 -8.30 -10.50
N GLY A 399 38.22 -7.60 -10.02
CA GLY A 399 39.44 -8.22 -9.49
C GLY A 399 40.13 -7.29 -8.51
N GLY A 400 41.13 -7.82 -7.83
CA GLY A 400 41.91 -7.07 -6.85
C GLY A 400 43.39 -7.03 -7.20
N ILE A 401 44.07 -5.99 -6.73
CA ILE A 401 45.53 -5.88 -6.77
C ILE A 401 45.99 -5.86 -5.31
N ALA A 402 46.64 -6.94 -4.87
CA ALA A 402 47.30 -7.01 -3.57
C ALA A 402 48.50 -6.05 -3.50
N ASP A 403 48.87 -5.65 -2.29
CA ASP A 403 49.91 -4.64 -2.02
C ASP A 403 49.97 -3.50 -3.05
N TYR A 404 48.81 -2.89 -3.31
CA TYR A 404 48.64 -1.90 -4.38
C TYR A 404 49.67 -0.75 -4.35
N ASN A 405 50.20 -0.44 -3.17
CA ASN A 405 51.18 0.63 -2.98
C ASN A 405 52.64 0.17 -3.16
N ASN A 406 52.88 -1.09 -3.52
CA ASN A 406 54.20 -1.70 -3.71
C ASN A 406 55.09 -1.55 -2.45
N GLN A 407 54.50 -1.72 -1.26
CA GLN A 407 55.15 -1.45 0.04
C GLN A 407 55.99 -2.64 0.54
N ILE A 408 55.66 -3.84 0.10
CA ILE A 408 56.33 -5.09 0.43
C ILE A 408 57.09 -5.51 -0.81
N GLY A 409 58.39 -5.78 -0.67
CA GLY A 409 59.19 -6.30 -1.78
C GLY A 409 58.88 -7.78 -1.98
N GLU A 410 58.28 -8.10 -3.11
CA GLU A 410 57.71 -9.41 -3.41
C GLU A 410 58.64 -10.24 -4.30
N ARG A 411 58.32 -11.53 -4.42
CA ARG A 411 59.02 -12.44 -5.34
C ARG A 411 58.74 -12.09 -6.80
N ASP A 412 57.51 -11.74 -7.08
CA ASP A 412 57.02 -11.26 -8.36
C ASP A 412 56.13 -10.06 -8.06
N GLU A 413 56.43 -8.92 -8.66
CA GLU A 413 55.67 -7.67 -8.45
C GLU A 413 54.57 -7.51 -9.51
N THR A 414 54.39 -8.53 -10.36
CA THR A 414 53.49 -8.47 -11.53
C THR A 414 52.29 -9.41 -11.42
N ASN A 415 52.21 -10.22 -10.37
CA ASN A 415 51.19 -11.26 -10.17
C ASN A 415 50.22 -10.97 -9.00
N ASN A 416 50.10 -9.70 -8.59
CA ASN A 416 49.30 -9.30 -7.43
C ASN A 416 47.76 -9.45 -7.62
N THR A 417 47.33 -9.92 -8.79
CA THR A 417 45.94 -10.28 -9.10
C THR A 417 45.84 -11.79 -9.30
N TYR A 418 45.11 -12.49 -8.44
CA TYR A 418 45.01 -13.95 -8.51
C TYR A 418 43.96 -14.41 -9.51
N ASN A 419 42.77 -13.80 -9.48
CA ASN A 419 41.67 -14.10 -10.38
C ASN A 419 40.90 -12.84 -10.77
N VAL A 420 40.05 -13.02 -11.78
CA VAL A 420 39.13 -12.01 -12.26
C VAL A 420 37.75 -12.65 -12.41
N VAL A 421 36.73 -11.98 -11.89
CA VAL A 421 35.34 -12.43 -11.91
C VAL A 421 34.56 -11.62 -12.92
N GLN A 422 34.04 -12.29 -13.95
CA GLN A 422 33.16 -11.65 -14.93
C GLN A 422 31.78 -11.38 -14.32
N ILE A 423 31.27 -10.17 -14.48
CA ILE A 423 29.90 -9.78 -14.14
C ILE A 423 29.19 -9.19 -15.37
N THR A 424 27.87 -9.26 -15.38
CA THR A 424 27.02 -8.62 -16.39
C THR A 424 26.25 -7.48 -15.76
N ILE A 425 26.47 -6.27 -16.27
CA ILE A 425 25.68 -5.10 -15.93
C ILE A 425 24.42 -5.08 -16.79
N THR A 426 23.26 -5.04 -16.15
CA THR A 426 21.97 -4.84 -16.81
C THR A 426 21.55 -3.37 -16.73
N ALA A 427 20.67 -2.96 -17.63
CA ALA A 427 19.92 -1.73 -17.40
C ALA A 427 19.03 -1.96 -16.17
N GLY A 428 19.25 -1.19 -15.10
CA GLY A 428 18.31 -1.17 -13.99
C GLY A 428 17.02 -0.52 -14.47
N HIS A 429 15.88 -1.12 -14.14
CA HIS A 429 14.57 -0.53 -14.37
C HIS A 429 13.93 -0.25 -13.00
N PRO A 430 13.27 0.90 -12.81
CA PRO A 430 12.47 1.10 -11.60
C PRO A 430 11.32 0.08 -11.54
N ASP A 431 10.78 -0.14 -10.34
CA ASP A 431 9.59 -0.95 -10.09
C ASP A 431 8.72 -0.18 -9.09
N LEU A 432 7.83 0.67 -9.60
CA LEU A 432 7.08 1.64 -8.84
C LEU A 432 5.81 1.02 -8.29
N SER A 433 5.50 1.27 -7.03
CA SER A 433 4.31 0.74 -6.37
C SER A 433 3.77 1.72 -5.34
N GLU A 434 2.47 2.01 -5.43
CA GLU A 434 1.81 3.01 -4.60
C GLU A 434 1.15 2.35 -3.38
N TYR A 435 1.59 2.74 -2.18
CA TYR A 435 0.93 2.41 -0.93
C TYR A 435 0.05 3.57 -0.46
N VAL A 436 -1.17 3.25 -0.03
CA VAL A 436 -2.10 4.24 0.52
C VAL A 436 -2.60 3.85 1.91
N ALA A 437 -2.81 4.85 2.75
CA ALA A 437 -3.58 4.76 3.98
C ALA A 437 -4.62 5.88 4.04
N VAL A 438 -5.67 5.69 4.84
CA VAL A 438 -6.73 6.68 5.02
C VAL A 438 -6.90 7.01 6.49
N ASP A 439 -7.23 8.26 6.80
CA ASP A 439 -7.45 8.69 8.19
C ASP A 439 -8.76 8.13 8.79
N LYS A 440 -9.74 7.76 7.94
CA LYS A 440 -11.04 7.21 8.33
C LYS A 440 -11.48 6.11 7.37
N THR A 441 -11.97 4.99 7.92
CA THR A 441 -12.51 3.85 7.15
C THR A 441 -14.05 3.84 7.10
N THR A 442 -14.72 4.81 7.71
CA THR A 442 -16.17 5.04 7.58
C THR A 442 -16.41 6.52 7.32
N VAL A 443 -17.13 6.82 6.24
CA VAL A 443 -17.29 8.19 5.73
C VAL A 443 -18.64 8.34 5.05
N VAL A 444 -19.25 9.51 5.19
CA VAL A 444 -20.51 9.83 4.52
C VAL A 444 -20.23 10.18 3.06
N ALA A 445 -21.09 9.75 2.13
CA ALA A 445 -20.99 10.16 0.72
C ALA A 445 -20.86 11.68 0.57
N GLY A 446 -19.96 12.17 -0.30
CA GLY A 446 -19.70 13.60 -0.47
C GLY A 446 -18.80 14.22 0.60
N SER A 447 -18.41 13.50 1.64
CA SER A 447 -17.45 13.98 2.64
C SER A 447 -16.01 13.71 2.22
N SER A 448 -15.08 14.40 2.88
CA SER A 448 -13.64 14.23 2.62
C SER A 448 -12.96 13.29 3.61
N LEU A 449 -11.92 12.63 3.13
CA LEU A 449 -10.94 11.88 3.92
C LEU A 449 -9.53 12.28 3.49
N THR A 450 -8.56 12.04 4.35
CA THR A 450 -7.14 12.28 4.04
C THR A 450 -6.49 10.96 3.62
N ILE A 451 -5.85 10.99 2.45
CA ILE A 451 -5.00 9.93 1.92
C ILE A 451 -3.57 10.23 2.34
N ASP A 452 -2.93 9.24 2.93
CA ASP A 452 -1.49 9.21 3.18
C ASP A 452 -0.86 8.23 2.17
N ALA A 453 -0.06 8.76 1.25
CA ALA A 453 0.37 8.08 0.03
C ALA A 453 1.90 8.00 -0.03
N TYR A 454 2.39 6.84 -0.46
CA TYR A 454 3.80 6.52 -0.58
C TYR A 454 4.05 5.87 -1.94
N ASP A 455 4.67 6.61 -2.85
CA ASP A 455 5.17 6.05 -4.10
C ASP A 455 6.56 5.45 -3.82
N MET A 456 6.73 4.17 -4.08
CA MET A 456 7.93 3.40 -3.73
C MET A 456 8.53 2.74 -4.96
N ASN A 457 9.83 2.92 -5.16
CA ASN A 457 10.61 2.17 -6.12
C ASN A 457 11.19 0.91 -5.45
N LEU A 458 10.60 -0.23 -5.75
CA LEU A 458 11.00 -1.57 -5.33
C LEU A 458 12.08 -2.18 -6.25
N GLY A 459 12.45 -1.47 -7.30
CA GLY A 459 13.35 -1.91 -8.36
C GLY A 459 14.81 -1.60 -8.08
N ASP A 460 15.67 -2.09 -8.97
CA ASP A 460 17.12 -1.91 -8.89
C ASP A 460 17.65 -0.76 -9.76
N GLY A 461 16.78 -0.14 -10.57
CA GLY A 461 17.03 1.10 -11.29
C GLY A 461 16.48 2.33 -10.58
N VAL A 462 17.08 3.50 -10.86
CA VAL A 462 16.51 4.82 -10.49
C VAL A 462 15.46 5.20 -11.53
N ASP A 463 14.36 5.83 -11.14
CA ASP A 463 13.45 6.40 -12.12
C ASP A 463 14.14 7.58 -12.87
N ALA A 464 14.00 7.62 -14.19
CA ALA A 464 14.70 8.62 -14.99
C ALA A 464 14.05 10.02 -14.88
N THR A 465 12.77 10.08 -14.48
CA THR A 465 11.95 11.29 -14.38
C THR A 465 10.85 11.10 -13.34
N SER A 466 10.34 12.20 -12.78
CA SER A 466 9.15 12.19 -11.93
C SER A 466 7.95 11.52 -12.63
N THR A 467 7.27 10.63 -11.93
CA THR A 467 6.05 9.92 -12.34
C THR A 467 4.84 10.51 -11.63
N THR A 468 3.64 10.03 -11.99
CA THR A 468 2.42 10.43 -11.30
C THR A 468 1.63 9.19 -10.90
N ALA A 469 1.28 9.08 -9.63
CA ALA A 469 0.36 8.08 -9.13
C ALA A 469 -1.10 8.54 -9.28
N GLY A 470 -1.98 7.62 -9.64
CA GLY A 470 -3.43 7.83 -9.63
C GLY A 470 -4.04 7.19 -8.38
N ILE A 471 -4.82 7.95 -7.61
CA ILE A 471 -5.54 7.45 -6.44
C ILE A 471 -7.00 7.20 -6.81
N TYR A 472 -7.47 5.97 -6.65
CA TYR A 472 -8.74 5.51 -7.17
C TYR A 472 -9.68 5.03 -6.05
N LEU A 473 -10.97 5.18 -6.30
CA LEU A 473 -12.06 4.55 -5.56
C LEU A 473 -12.70 3.46 -6.43
N SER A 474 -12.67 2.22 -5.94
CA SER A 474 -13.21 1.03 -6.60
C SER A 474 -14.39 0.43 -5.82
N THR A 475 -15.25 -0.30 -6.52
CA THR A 475 -16.32 -1.12 -5.96
C THR A 475 -15.86 -2.51 -5.54
N ASP A 476 -14.63 -2.91 -5.89
CA ASP A 476 -14.03 -4.18 -5.47
C ASP A 476 -12.56 -3.99 -5.07
N ALA A 477 -11.92 -5.05 -4.57
CA ALA A 477 -10.56 -4.98 -4.04
C ALA A 477 -9.47 -4.93 -5.13
N THR A 478 -9.84 -4.94 -6.41
CA THR A 478 -8.93 -4.80 -7.55
C THR A 478 -8.95 -3.36 -8.01
N ILE A 479 -7.79 -2.71 -7.98
CA ILE A 479 -7.66 -1.32 -8.40
C ILE A 479 -7.18 -1.28 -9.84
N THR A 480 -7.91 -0.57 -10.68
CA THR A 480 -7.64 -0.43 -12.11
C THR A 480 -7.87 1.02 -12.55
N THR A 481 -7.31 1.39 -13.70
CA THR A 481 -7.53 2.72 -14.29
C THR A 481 -8.97 2.95 -14.78
N SER A 482 -9.85 1.94 -14.73
CA SER A 482 -11.29 2.07 -15.00
C SER A 482 -12.11 2.48 -13.77
N ASP A 483 -11.50 2.44 -12.58
CA ASP A 483 -12.13 2.88 -11.35
C ASP A 483 -12.25 4.41 -11.28
N THR A 484 -12.93 4.91 -10.25
CA THR A 484 -13.14 6.35 -10.10
C THR A 484 -11.88 7.03 -9.61
N LEU A 485 -11.18 7.77 -10.48
CA LEU A 485 -10.03 8.59 -10.09
C LEU A 485 -10.46 9.70 -9.11
N LEU A 486 -9.90 9.70 -7.90
CA LEU A 486 -10.14 10.71 -6.88
C LEU A 486 -9.17 11.88 -7.01
N THR A 487 -7.88 11.59 -7.20
CA THR A 487 -6.81 12.59 -7.36
C THR A 487 -5.58 11.94 -7.98
N THR A 488 -4.63 12.77 -8.39
CA THR A 488 -3.28 12.36 -8.81
C THR A 488 -2.23 12.96 -7.90
N LEU A 489 -1.12 12.25 -7.70
CA LEU A 489 0.03 12.69 -6.90
C LEU A 489 1.29 12.55 -7.76
N THR A 490 2.03 13.64 -7.97
CA THR A 490 3.25 13.64 -8.79
C THR A 490 4.46 13.56 -7.86
N THR A 491 5.39 12.63 -8.12
CA THR A 491 6.59 12.49 -7.29
C THR A 491 7.43 13.77 -7.32
N SER A 492 7.88 14.19 -6.14
CA SER A 492 8.59 15.46 -5.98
C SER A 492 10.02 15.44 -6.54
N ALA A 493 10.58 14.25 -6.72
CA ALA A 493 11.91 13.98 -7.28
C ALA A 493 11.95 12.56 -7.87
N THR A 494 13.08 12.22 -8.49
CA THR A 494 13.40 10.84 -8.89
C THR A 494 13.57 9.94 -7.66
N LEU A 495 12.90 8.79 -7.64
CA LEU A 495 13.04 7.71 -6.67
C LEU A 495 14.28 6.84 -6.94
N ALA A 496 15.14 6.75 -5.94
CA ALA A 496 16.32 5.88 -5.97
C ALA A 496 15.93 4.38 -6.00
N ALA A 497 16.87 3.51 -6.36
CA ALA A 497 16.69 2.06 -6.24
C ALA A 497 16.41 1.65 -4.77
N VAL A 498 15.69 0.55 -4.58
CA VAL A 498 15.19 0.09 -3.26
C VAL A 498 16.26 -0.04 -2.17
N SER A 499 17.52 -0.31 -2.55
CA SER A 499 18.64 -0.43 -1.62
C SER A 499 19.26 0.90 -1.18
N LEU A 500 18.74 2.03 -1.65
CA LEU A 500 19.30 3.37 -1.44
C LEU A 500 18.29 4.26 -0.69
N SER A 501 18.81 5.27 0.02
CA SER A 501 17.97 6.30 0.62
C SER A 501 17.27 7.12 -0.46
N GLY A 502 15.99 7.42 -0.27
CA GLY A 502 15.18 8.14 -1.25
C GLY A 502 14.48 7.23 -2.27
N TYR A 503 14.32 5.94 -1.97
CA TYR A 503 13.54 5.01 -2.80
C TYR A 503 12.02 5.24 -2.74
N TYR A 504 11.54 6.15 -1.88
CA TYR A 504 10.13 6.49 -1.79
C TYR A 504 9.91 8.01 -1.68
N ASP A 505 8.76 8.48 -2.16
CA ASP A 505 8.22 9.82 -1.93
C ASP A 505 6.96 9.72 -1.06
N HIS A 506 6.74 10.68 -0.18
CA HIS A 506 5.63 10.67 0.78
C HIS A 506 4.79 11.92 0.63
N GLN A 507 3.49 11.75 0.41
CA GLN A 507 2.53 12.84 0.27
C GLN A 507 1.23 12.56 1.01
N ALA A 508 0.70 13.58 1.67
CA ALA A 508 -0.63 13.54 2.28
C ALA A 508 -1.55 14.52 1.56
N THR A 509 -2.74 14.06 1.17
CA THR A 509 -3.73 14.89 0.46
C THR A 509 -5.15 14.63 0.95
N THR A 510 -6.01 15.63 0.88
CA THR A 510 -7.43 15.48 1.22
C THR A 510 -8.26 15.31 -0.05
N VAL A 511 -9.04 14.24 -0.12
CA VAL A 511 -9.92 13.92 -1.25
C VAL A 511 -11.38 13.92 -0.80
N THR A 512 -12.27 14.42 -1.66
CA THR A 512 -13.72 14.37 -1.44
C THR A 512 -14.31 13.18 -2.20
N LEU A 513 -15.03 12.30 -1.51
CA LEU A 513 -15.71 11.19 -2.18
C LEU A 513 -16.90 11.71 -3.01
N PRO A 514 -17.26 11.05 -4.13
CA PRO A 514 -18.45 11.41 -4.89
C PRO A 514 -19.71 11.46 -4.00
N GLY A 515 -20.51 12.52 -4.15
CA GLY A 515 -21.73 12.73 -3.36
C GLY A 515 -22.88 11.76 -3.68
N ASN A 516 -22.82 11.10 -4.84
CA ASN A 516 -23.84 10.18 -5.35
C ASN A 516 -23.52 8.71 -5.08
N LEU A 517 -22.52 8.41 -4.23
CA LEU A 517 -22.23 7.03 -3.85
C LEU A 517 -23.41 6.44 -3.06
N ALA A 518 -23.78 5.22 -3.41
CA ALA A 518 -24.71 4.45 -2.60
C ALA A 518 -24.02 4.03 -1.29
N PRO A 519 -24.76 3.87 -0.18
CA PRO A 519 -24.20 3.29 1.04
C PRO A 519 -23.68 1.88 0.75
N GLY A 520 -22.46 1.56 1.18
CA GLY A 520 -21.84 0.28 0.88
C GLY A 520 -20.35 0.22 1.18
N THR A 521 -19.72 -0.87 0.78
CA THR A 521 -18.28 -1.08 0.88
C THR A 521 -17.60 -0.68 -0.42
N TYR A 522 -16.57 0.14 -0.29
CA TYR A 522 -15.71 0.59 -1.38
C TYR A 522 -14.24 0.36 -1.00
N TYR A 523 -13.36 0.52 -1.97
CA TYR A 523 -11.93 0.28 -1.81
C TYR A 523 -11.15 1.47 -2.38
N ILE A 524 -10.14 1.92 -1.65
CA ILE A 524 -9.22 2.97 -2.11
C ILE A 524 -7.84 2.35 -2.28
N GLY A 525 -7.22 2.60 -3.43
CA GLY A 525 -5.85 2.20 -3.71
C GLY A 525 -5.20 3.16 -4.69
N GLY A 526 -3.89 3.03 -4.81
CA GLY A 526 -3.09 3.81 -5.75
C GLY A 526 -2.53 2.93 -6.86
N ILE A 527 -2.33 3.54 -8.03
CA ILE A 527 -1.53 2.96 -9.12
C ILE A 527 -0.37 3.93 -9.35
N ALA A 528 0.84 3.53 -8.99
CA ALA A 528 2.06 4.27 -9.32
C ALA A 528 2.22 4.35 -10.85
N ASP A 529 2.77 5.45 -11.34
CA ASP A 529 2.92 5.73 -12.78
C ASP A 529 1.68 5.35 -13.62
N TYR A 530 0.48 5.77 -13.20
CA TYR A 530 -0.79 5.24 -13.72
C TYR A 530 -1.01 5.44 -15.24
N ASN A 531 -0.21 6.30 -15.87
CA ASN A 531 -0.20 6.57 -17.30
C ASN A 531 0.88 5.80 -18.09
N ASN A 532 1.61 4.89 -17.42
CA ASN A 532 2.61 4.00 -18.00
C ASN A 532 3.72 4.78 -18.72
N HIS A 533 4.19 5.87 -18.11
CA HIS A 533 5.14 6.80 -18.69
C HIS A 533 6.58 6.28 -18.60
N LEU A 534 6.92 5.57 -17.54
CA LEU A 534 8.19 4.86 -17.40
C LEU A 534 8.05 3.39 -17.81
N THR A 535 9.16 2.82 -18.25
CA THR A 535 9.28 1.37 -18.44
C THR A 535 9.87 0.78 -17.18
N GLU A 536 9.09 -0.07 -16.55
CA GLU A 536 9.38 -0.66 -15.25
C GLU A 536 9.86 -2.10 -15.41
N SER A 537 10.49 -2.63 -14.35
CA SER A 537 10.87 -4.05 -14.33
C SER A 537 9.65 -4.98 -14.20
N ASN A 538 8.55 -4.45 -13.66
CA ASN A 538 7.25 -5.11 -13.57
C ASN A 538 6.13 -4.06 -13.70
N GLU A 539 5.28 -4.23 -14.69
CA GLU A 539 4.19 -3.28 -15.02
C GLU A 539 2.83 -3.72 -14.41
N THR A 540 2.85 -4.72 -13.53
CA THR A 540 1.63 -5.37 -13.02
C THR A 540 1.43 -5.26 -11.51
N ASN A 541 2.34 -4.58 -10.81
CA ASN A 541 2.39 -4.46 -9.35
C ASN A 541 2.42 -3.01 -8.86
N ASN A 542 1.95 -2.07 -9.70
CA ASN A 542 1.94 -0.64 -9.39
C ASN A 542 0.98 -0.25 -8.24
N THR A 543 0.19 -1.20 -7.74
CA THR A 543 -0.62 -1.08 -6.52
C THR A 543 -0.02 -1.94 -5.41
N TYR A 544 0.43 -1.31 -4.33
CA TYR A 544 1.03 -2.01 -3.19
C TYR A 544 -0.05 -2.60 -2.27
N ASN A 545 -1.07 -1.81 -1.93
CA ASN A 545 -2.16 -2.21 -1.06
C ASN A 545 -3.50 -1.57 -1.46
N VAL A 546 -4.56 -2.08 -0.83
CA VAL A 546 -5.92 -1.58 -1.00
C VAL A 546 -6.55 -1.43 0.38
N VAL A 547 -7.23 -0.30 0.59
CA VAL A 547 -7.87 0.06 1.85
C VAL A 547 -9.38 0.01 1.70
N GLN A 548 -10.04 -0.80 2.51
CA GLN A 548 -11.50 -0.86 2.53
C GLN A 548 -12.09 0.34 3.28
N VAL A 549 -13.09 0.99 2.67
CA VAL A 549 -13.83 2.12 3.23
C VAL A 549 -15.33 1.82 3.17
N THR A 550 -16.04 2.08 4.27
CA THR A 550 -17.50 1.98 4.34
C THR A 550 -18.11 3.36 4.09
N VAL A 551 -18.87 3.48 3.00
CA VAL A 551 -19.64 4.69 2.69
C VAL A 551 -21.02 4.58 3.31
N THR A 552 -21.41 5.57 4.11
CA THR A 552 -22.73 5.64 4.73
C THR A 552 -23.60 6.71 4.04
N ALA A 553 -24.92 6.55 4.13
CA ALA A 553 -25.85 7.59 3.69
C ALA A 553 -25.62 8.88 4.50
N PRO A 554 -25.86 10.06 3.90
CA PRO A 554 -26.02 11.29 4.66
C PRO A 554 -27.12 11.14 5.71
N ALA A 555 -26.92 11.74 6.89
CA ALA A 555 -27.97 11.81 7.89
C ALA A 555 -29.14 12.64 7.34
N GLN A 556 -30.35 12.10 7.39
CA GLN A 556 -31.57 12.76 6.91
C GLN A 556 -32.41 13.25 8.10
N PRO A 557 -33.15 14.37 7.95
CA PRO A 557 -34.17 14.77 8.91
C PRO A 557 -35.33 13.76 8.97
N ASP A 558 -36.18 13.87 10.00
CA ASP A 558 -37.43 13.12 10.18
C ASP A 558 -38.45 14.09 10.78
N LEU A 559 -39.25 14.71 9.92
CA LEU A 559 -40.15 15.81 10.23
C LEU A 559 -41.52 15.29 10.63
N THR A 560 -42.09 15.88 11.68
CA THR A 560 -43.42 15.52 12.16
C THR A 560 -44.12 16.73 12.75
N GLU A 561 -45.44 16.82 12.54
CA GLU A 561 -46.24 17.94 12.99
C GLU A 561 -47.11 17.55 14.19
N TYR A 562 -46.89 18.22 15.31
CA TYR A 562 -47.77 18.15 16.47
C TYR A 562 -48.70 19.36 16.50
N VAL A 563 -49.99 19.13 16.77
CA VAL A 563 -50.97 20.20 16.91
C VAL A 563 -51.73 20.14 18.24
N ALA A 564 -52.09 21.31 18.74
CA ALA A 564 -53.04 21.48 19.84
C ALA A 564 -54.06 22.56 19.45
N VAL A 565 -55.28 22.46 19.99
CA VAL A 565 -56.36 23.42 19.72
C VAL A 565 -56.87 24.03 21.02
N ASN A 566 -57.30 25.30 20.96
CA ASN A 566 -57.84 25.99 22.14
C ASN A 566 -59.23 25.49 22.56
N HIS A 567 -60.03 24.96 21.64
CA HIS A 567 -61.38 24.44 21.89
C HIS A 567 -61.65 23.15 21.09
N THR A 568 -62.29 22.18 21.74
CA THR A 568 -62.69 20.90 21.11
C THR A 568 -64.18 20.81 20.79
N SER A 569 -64.94 21.88 21.03
CA SER A 569 -66.35 22.03 20.63
C SER A 569 -66.54 23.41 20.01
N VAL A 570 -66.86 23.46 18.71
CA VAL A 570 -66.90 24.68 17.89
C VAL A 570 -68.10 24.61 16.94
N ALA A 571 -68.80 25.72 16.69
CA ALA A 571 -69.86 25.73 15.69
C ALA A 571 -69.28 25.78 14.26
N ALA A 572 -70.02 25.30 13.25
CA ALA A 572 -69.59 25.43 11.87
C ALA A 572 -69.42 26.93 11.50
N GLY A 573 -68.30 27.30 10.88
CA GLY A 573 -67.98 28.68 10.53
C GLY A 573 -67.22 29.46 11.61
N ASP A 574 -67.22 29.00 12.85
CA ASP A 574 -66.44 29.61 13.93
C ASP A 574 -64.95 29.24 13.85
N SER A 575 -64.11 30.01 14.54
CA SER A 575 -62.66 29.84 14.50
C SER A 575 -62.09 29.00 15.63
N VAL A 576 -61.06 28.23 15.30
CA VAL A 576 -60.19 27.51 16.23
C VAL A 576 -58.78 28.10 16.16
N THR A 577 -58.13 28.27 17.30
CA THR A 577 -56.71 28.60 17.37
C THR A 577 -55.91 27.32 17.55
N ILE A 578 -54.92 27.15 16.70
CA ILE A 578 -54.06 25.97 16.60
C ILE A 578 -52.64 26.38 16.99
N ASP A 579 -52.09 25.69 17.98
CA ASP A 579 -50.66 25.69 18.28
C ASP A 579 -50.02 24.50 17.58
N ALA A 580 -49.08 24.79 16.68
CA ALA A 580 -48.48 23.85 15.75
C ALA A 580 -46.96 23.80 15.99
N TYR A 581 -46.42 22.58 16.08
CA TYR A 581 -45.02 22.31 16.36
C TYR A 581 -44.48 21.39 15.26
N ASN A 582 -43.69 21.97 14.38
CA ASN A 582 -42.96 21.22 13.37
C ASN A 582 -41.64 20.76 13.98
N MET A 583 -41.44 19.45 14.09
CA MET A 583 -40.33 18.85 14.84
C MET A 583 -39.49 17.97 13.92
N ASN A 584 -38.17 18.03 14.06
CA ASN A 584 -37.23 17.11 13.45
C ASN A 584 -36.75 16.08 14.48
N LEU A 585 -37.27 14.87 14.38
CA LEU A 585 -36.91 13.70 15.20
C LEU A 585 -35.67 12.96 14.65
N GLY A 586 -35.16 13.39 13.49
CA GLY A 586 -34.09 12.72 12.76
C GLY A 586 -32.70 13.10 13.24
N SER A 587 -31.71 12.36 12.73
CA SER A 587 -30.28 12.63 12.96
C SER A 587 -29.66 13.59 11.95
N GLY A 588 -30.37 13.96 10.89
CA GLY A 588 -29.98 14.99 9.93
C GLY A 588 -30.65 16.33 10.23
N VAL A 589 -30.01 17.43 9.84
CA VAL A 589 -30.58 18.79 9.94
C VAL A 589 -31.50 19.01 8.74
N ALA A 590 -32.72 19.49 8.95
CA ALA A 590 -33.56 19.99 7.86
C ALA A 590 -33.06 21.39 7.49
N SER A 591 -32.19 21.45 6.47
CA SER A 591 -31.47 22.67 6.08
C SER A 591 -32.25 23.54 5.08
N SER A 592 -33.28 23.00 4.45
CA SER A 592 -34.21 23.71 3.58
C SER A 592 -35.51 24.06 4.32
N PRO A 593 -36.15 25.20 4.00
CA PRO A 593 -37.51 25.48 4.47
C PRO A 593 -38.47 24.37 4.08
N ASN A 594 -39.39 24.04 4.98
CA ASN A 594 -40.44 23.06 4.75
C ASN A 594 -41.80 23.62 5.20
N THR A 595 -42.89 23.04 4.71
CA THR A 595 -44.24 23.55 4.99
C THR A 595 -45.11 22.44 5.54
N ALA A 596 -45.71 22.66 6.71
CA ALA A 596 -46.73 21.79 7.27
C ALA A 596 -48.12 22.18 6.71
N GLY A 597 -48.92 21.17 6.38
CA GLY A 597 -50.34 21.34 6.05
C GLY A 597 -51.19 20.99 7.26
N ILE A 598 -52.11 21.88 7.65
CA ILE A 598 -53.04 21.65 8.76
C ILE A 598 -54.41 21.32 8.19
N TYR A 599 -54.94 20.15 8.55
CA TYR A 599 -56.12 19.57 7.93
C TYR A 599 -57.24 19.32 8.93
N LEU A 600 -58.48 19.37 8.43
CA LEU A 600 -59.69 18.90 9.07
C LEU A 600 -60.17 17.62 8.36
N SER A 601 -60.24 16.52 9.10
CA SER A 601 -60.67 15.20 8.63
C SER A 601 -61.98 14.76 9.29
N THR A 602 -62.70 13.88 8.59
CA THR A 602 -63.88 13.17 9.11
C THR A 602 -63.52 11.91 9.91
N ASP A 603 -62.25 11.49 9.89
CA ASP A 603 -61.76 10.37 10.69
C ASP A 603 -60.39 10.69 11.32
N ALA A 604 -59.88 9.77 12.16
CA ALA A 604 -58.65 10.01 12.92
C ALA A 604 -57.36 9.90 12.09
N THR A 605 -57.45 9.56 10.81
CA THR A 605 -56.31 9.43 9.88
C THR A 605 -56.19 10.71 9.07
N ILE A 606 -55.11 11.45 9.27
CA ILE A 606 -54.88 12.70 8.55
C ILE A 606 -54.14 12.39 7.25
N THR A 607 -54.70 12.86 6.13
CA THR A 607 -54.16 12.69 4.79
C THR A 607 -54.25 13.99 4.00
N THR A 608 -53.48 14.10 2.93
CA THR A 608 -53.54 15.26 2.03
C THR A 608 -54.85 15.36 1.23
N SER A 609 -55.74 14.37 1.34
CA SER A 609 -57.11 14.40 0.76
C SER A 609 -58.15 15.04 1.68
N ASP A 610 -57.80 15.28 2.95
CA ASP A 610 -58.66 15.95 3.91
C ASP A 610 -58.79 17.45 3.60
N THR A 611 -59.67 18.13 4.33
CA THR A 611 -59.90 19.57 4.10
C THR A 611 -58.73 20.38 4.66
N LEU A 612 -57.89 20.93 3.79
CA LEU A 612 -56.81 21.84 4.20
C LEU A 612 -57.38 23.12 4.82
N LEU A 613 -57.06 23.39 6.08
CA LEU A 613 -57.44 24.62 6.79
C LEU A 613 -56.43 25.75 6.55
N THR A 614 -55.14 25.44 6.66
CA THR A 614 -54.05 26.40 6.45
C THR A 614 -52.71 25.67 6.25
N THR A 615 -51.67 26.42 5.88
CA THR A 615 -50.29 25.94 5.78
C THR A 615 -49.35 26.78 6.65
N LEU A 616 -48.38 26.15 7.28
CA LEU A 616 -47.39 26.81 8.14
C LEU A 616 -45.99 26.50 7.62
N THR A 617 -45.23 27.53 7.27
CA THR A 617 -43.87 27.35 6.73
C THR A 617 -42.84 27.59 7.82
N THR A 618 -41.98 26.60 8.04
CA THR A 618 -40.79 26.75 8.88
C THR A 618 -39.66 27.30 8.02
N SER A 619 -39.33 28.58 8.20
CA SER A 619 -38.30 29.29 7.40
C SER A 619 -36.87 29.13 7.92
N SER A 620 -36.71 28.64 9.15
CA SER A 620 -35.43 28.33 9.79
C SER A 620 -35.02 26.88 9.54
N THR A 621 -33.74 26.57 9.76
CA THR A 621 -33.26 25.19 9.79
C THR A 621 -33.75 24.51 11.07
N LEU A 622 -34.27 23.28 10.96
CA LEU A 622 -34.56 22.45 12.14
C LEU A 622 -33.35 21.58 12.46
N ALA A 623 -32.78 21.78 13.65
CA ALA A 623 -31.67 20.99 14.14
C ALA A 623 -32.08 19.52 14.35
N THR A 624 -31.11 18.64 14.61
CA THR A 624 -31.38 17.25 14.99
C THR A 624 -32.04 17.17 16.35
N VAL A 625 -32.80 16.11 16.63
CA VAL A 625 -33.54 15.92 17.91
C VAL A 625 -32.70 16.07 19.19
N SER A 626 -31.39 15.81 19.11
CA SER A 626 -30.45 15.93 20.24
C SER A 626 -29.94 17.36 20.51
N GLN A 627 -30.36 18.35 19.71
CA GLN A 627 -29.87 19.71 19.76
C GLN A 627 -31.00 20.73 19.97
N PRO A 628 -30.74 21.89 20.61
CA PRO A 628 -31.69 22.99 20.64
C PRO A 628 -32.06 23.45 19.22
N GLY A 629 -33.34 23.81 19.02
CA GLY A 629 -33.85 24.21 17.70
C GLY A 629 -34.30 23.05 16.81
N TYR A 630 -34.54 21.86 17.39
CA TYR A 630 -35.12 20.73 16.65
C TYR A 630 -36.62 20.91 16.32
N TYR A 631 -37.27 21.96 16.84
CA TYR A 631 -38.65 22.28 16.52
C TYR A 631 -38.86 23.77 16.25
N ASP A 632 -39.91 24.07 15.50
CA ASP A 632 -40.46 25.40 15.26
C ASP A 632 -41.90 25.45 15.77
N HIS A 633 -42.26 26.49 16.51
CA HIS A 633 -43.59 26.66 17.09
C HIS A 633 -44.30 27.85 16.44
N GLN A 634 -45.50 27.61 15.93
CA GLN A 634 -46.35 28.63 15.34
C GLN A 634 -47.77 28.54 15.90
N THR A 635 -48.42 29.69 16.06
CA THR A 635 -49.83 29.77 16.48
C THR A 635 -50.64 30.42 15.37
N VAL A 636 -51.76 29.80 14.97
CA VAL A 636 -52.63 30.29 13.89
C VAL A 636 -54.11 30.16 14.26
N THR A 637 -54.92 31.14 13.89
CA THR A 637 -56.38 31.07 14.04
C THR A 637 -57.01 30.83 12.67
N VAL A 638 -57.82 29.78 12.56
CA VAL A 638 -58.49 29.36 11.31
C VAL A 638 -59.99 29.16 11.54
N ALA A 639 -60.81 29.58 10.58
CA ALA A 639 -62.25 29.30 10.60
C ALA A 639 -62.52 27.87 10.11
N LEU A 640 -63.38 27.13 10.82
CA LEU A 640 -63.90 25.87 10.30
C LEU A 640 -64.85 26.14 9.12
N PRO A 641 -64.95 25.24 8.12
CA PRO A 641 -65.92 25.39 7.04
C PRO A 641 -67.35 25.61 7.57
N GLY A 642 -68.06 26.61 7.01
CA GLY A 642 -69.40 26.98 7.47
C GLY A 642 -70.51 25.98 7.12
N ASN A 643 -70.21 25.02 6.24
CA ASN A 643 -71.15 23.99 5.77
C ASN A 643 -70.96 22.63 6.46
N LEU A 644 -70.17 22.55 7.53
CA LEU A 644 -69.98 21.30 8.26
C LEU A 644 -71.30 20.87 8.93
N ALA A 645 -71.64 19.59 8.76
CA ALA A 645 -72.71 18.99 9.52
C ALA A 645 -72.29 18.82 10.99
N PRO A 646 -73.21 18.89 11.96
CA PRO A 646 -72.91 18.59 13.35
C PRO A 646 -72.36 17.16 13.49
N GLY A 647 -71.29 16.99 14.26
CA GLY A 647 -70.62 15.68 14.38
C GLY A 647 -69.19 15.77 14.87
N THR A 648 -68.48 14.64 14.82
CA THR A 648 -67.08 14.52 15.22
C THR A 648 -66.16 14.67 14.01
N TYR A 649 -65.15 15.52 14.16
CA TYR A 649 -64.09 15.77 13.19
C TYR A 649 -62.74 15.72 13.90
N TYR A 650 -61.67 15.77 13.12
CA TYR A 650 -60.31 15.62 13.60
C TYR A 650 -59.41 16.67 12.95
N ILE A 651 -58.62 17.37 13.76
CA ILE A 651 -57.60 18.32 13.29
C ILE A 651 -56.23 17.69 13.52
N GLY A 652 -55.40 17.69 12.48
CA GLY A 652 -54.01 17.27 12.58
C GLY A 652 -53.14 17.95 11.53
N GLY A 653 -51.84 17.77 11.68
CA GLY A 653 -50.84 18.33 10.76
C GLY A 653 -50.08 17.24 10.02
N ILE A 654 -49.64 17.55 8.81
CA ILE A 654 -48.64 16.77 8.06
C ILE A 654 -47.46 17.70 7.85
N ALA A 655 -46.34 17.44 8.53
CA ALA A 655 -45.08 18.15 8.28
C ALA A 655 -44.62 17.90 6.84
N ASP A 656 -44.01 18.92 6.22
CA ASP A 656 -43.55 18.86 4.83
C ASP A 656 -44.58 18.22 3.85
N TYR A 657 -45.84 18.66 3.91
CA TYR A 657 -46.98 17.97 3.26
C TYR A 657 -46.86 17.81 1.72
N ASN A 658 -45.91 18.49 1.10
CA ASN A 658 -45.60 18.44 -0.32
C ASN A 658 -44.34 17.62 -0.66
N ASN A 659 -43.75 16.92 0.33
CA ASN A 659 -42.56 16.07 0.24
C ASN A 659 -41.38 16.79 -0.45
N HIS A 660 -41.08 18.00 0.03
CA HIS A 660 -40.00 18.83 -0.48
C HIS A 660 -38.63 18.47 0.10
N VAL A 661 -38.60 18.09 1.37
CA VAL A 661 -37.41 17.63 2.10
C VAL A 661 -37.37 16.12 2.04
N THR A 662 -36.22 15.54 1.68
CA THR A 662 -36.06 14.08 1.77
C THR A 662 -35.79 13.68 3.21
N GLU A 663 -36.60 12.77 3.72
CA GLU A 663 -36.61 12.37 5.11
C GLU A 663 -36.20 10.91 5.30
N SER A 664 -35.74 10.58 6.51
CA SER A 664 -35.42 9.20 6.87
C SER A 664 -36.66 8.32 6.97
N ASN A 665 -37.83 8.92 7.16
CA ASN A 665 -39.13 8.26 7.13
C ASN A 665 -40.19 9.24 6.61
N GLU A 666 -40.82 8.89 5.48
CA GLU A 666 -41.81 9.74 4.78
C GLU A 666 -43.26 9.39 5.17
N THR A 667 -43.45 8.59 6.23
CA THR A 667 -44.75 8.01 6.59
C THR A 667 -45.25 8.41 7.98
N ASN A 668 -44.48 9.20 8.73
CA ASN A 668 -44.74 9.59 10.12
C ASN A 668 -44.81 11.12 10.32
N ASN A 669 -45.11 11.85 9.25
CA ASN A 669 -45.18 13.32 9.25
C ASN A 669 -46.34 13.90 10.09
N THR A 670 -47.24 13.05 10.59
CA THR A 670 -48.28 13.42 11.56
C THR A 670 -47.96 12.84 12.93
N TYR A 671 -47.74 13.71 13.93
CA TYR A 671 -47.42 13.26 15.29
C TYR A 671 -48.68 12.89 16.09
N ASN A 672 -49.70 13.75 16.06
CA ASN A 672 -50.97 13.53 16.75
C ASN A 672 -52.17 14.03 15.95
N VAL A 673 -53.35 13.65 16.43
CA VAL A 673 -54.64 14.10 15.94
C VAL A 673 -55.48 14.58 17.12
N VAL A 674 -56.21 15.68 16.92
CA VAL A 674 -57.06 16.30 17.94
C VAL A 674 -58.52 16.21 17.51
N GLN A 675 -59.34 15.54 18.32
CA GLN A 675 -60.77 15.43 18.06
C GLN A 675 -61.49 16.76 18.36
N VAL A 676 -62.32 17.23 17.43
CA VAL A 676 -63.17 18.42 17.55
C VAL A 676 -64.62 18.04 17.23
N THR A 677 -65.54 18.52 18.05
CA THR A 677 -66.99 18.33 17.84
C THR A 677 -67.56 19.59 17.22
N VAL A 678 -68.15 19.44 16.03
CA VAL A 678 -68.98 20.50 15.42
C VAL A 678 -70.36 20.44 16.06
N ALA A 679 -70.70 21.46 16.82
CA ALA A 679 -71.97 21.54 17.53
C ALA A 679 -73.14 21.79 16.57
N ALA A 680 -74.32 21.26 16.89
CA ALA A 680 -75.54 21.62 16.18
C ALA A 680 -75.86 23.11 16.41
N PRO A 681 -76.36 23.84 15.39
CA PRO A 681 -76.88 25.19 15.62
C PRO A 681 -77.96 25.13 16.70
N ALA A 682 -77.89 26.03 17.69
CA ALA A 682 -78.94 26.16 18.69
C ALA A 682 -80.27 26.51 17.99
N ARG A 683 -81.38 25.89 18.42
CA ARG A 683 -82.74 26.11 17.87
C ARG A 683 -83.69 26.59 18.98
N PRO A 684 -84.72 27.40 18.66
CA PRO A 684 -85.78 27.74 19.62
C PRO A 684 -86.62 26.50 19.98
N ASP A 685 -87.40 26.57 21.05
CA ASP A 685 -88.36 25.53 21.50
C ASP A 685 -89.67 26.22 21.86
N LEU A 686 -90.66 26.21 20.97
CA LEU A 686 -91.88 27.01 21.07
C LEU A 686 -93.01 26.18 21.69
N SER A 687 -93.76 26.79 22.60
CA SER A 687 -94.90 26.15 23.25
C SER A 687 -96.00 27.17 23.56
N GLU A 688 -97.26 26.81 23.31
CA GLU A 688 -98.40 27.69 23.50
C GLU A 688 -99.18 27.30 24.76
N TYR A 689 -99.26 28.22 25.71
CA TYR A 689 -100.12 28.12 26.89
C TYR A 689 -101.40 28.94 26.67
N VAL A 690 -102.55 28.36 27.01
CA VAL A 690 -103.85 29.04 26.91
C VAL A 690 -104.60 29.04 28.24
N ALA A 691 -105.36 30.10 28.48
CA ALA A 691 -106.37 30.20 29.52
C ALA A 691 -107.66 30.76 28.93
N VAL A 692 -108.81 30.41 29.51
CA VAL A 692 -110.12 30.92 29.09
C VAL A 692 -110.81 31.66 30.22
N ASP A 693 -111.54 32.72 29.89
CA ASP A 693 -112.24 33.53 30.89
C ASP A 693 -113.42 32.79 31.56
N ARG A 694 -113.94 31.75 30.90
CA ARG A 694 -114.97 30.87 31.45
C ARG A 694 -114.98 29.49 30.80
N THR A 695 -115.31 28.47 31.59
CA THR A 695 -115.29 27.06 31.18
C THR A 695 -116.68 26.49 30.85
N THR A 696 -117.74 27.30 30.86
CA THR A 696 -119.08 26.90 30.41
C THR A 696 -119.62 27.94 29.43
N VAL A 697 -119.91 27.53 28.19
CA VAL A 697 -120.23 28.44 27.08
C VAL A 697 -121.32 27.80 26.22
N ALA A 698 -122.35 28.56 25.82
CA ALA A 698 -123.34 28.03 24.88
C ALA A 698 -122.76 27.93 23.47
N ALA A 699 -123.16 26.91 22.70
CA ALA A 699 -122.78 26.79 21.29
C ALA A 699 -123.14 28.08 20.52
N GLY A 700 -122.23 28.57 19.67
CA GLY A 700 -122.38 29.85 18.96
C GLY A 700 -122.07 31.11 19.78
N SER A 701 -121.78 30.98 21.08
CA SER A 701 -121.33 32.10 21.92
C SER A 701 -119.81 32.24 21.89
N SER A 702 -119.33 33.43 22.21
CA SER A 702 -117.88 33.70 22.27
C SER A 702 -117.34 33.59 23.68
N LEU A 703 -116.09 33.17 23.82
CA LEU A 703 -115.28 33.25 25.05
C LEU A 703 -113.97 33.98 24.76
N THR A 704 -113.30 34.45 25.80
CA THR A 704 -112.00 35.09 25.68
C THR A 704 -110.90 34.07 26.02
N VAL A 705 -109.89 33.99 25.17
CA VAL A 705 -108.67 33.20 25.35
C VAL A 705 -107.51 34.14 25.61
N ASP A 706 -106.81 33.93 26.72
CA ASP A 706 -105.47 34.47 26.96
C ASP A 706 -104.44 33.44 26.51
N ALA A 707 -103.59 33.83 25.58
CA ALA A 707 -102.65 32.96 24.88
C ALA A 707 -101.22 33.47 25.07
N TYR A 708 -100.31 32.56 25.43
CA TYR A 708 -98.92 32.84 25.72
C TYR A 708 -98.05 31.93 24.87
N ASN A 709 -97.42 32.54 23.86
CA ASN A 709 -96.46 31.85 23.02
C ASN A 709 -95.07 31.99 23.63
N MET A 710 -94.47 30.88 24.04
CA MET A 710 -93.23 30.86 24.82
C MET A 710 -92.12 30.16 24.06
N ASN A 711 -90.90 30.69 24.14
CA ASN A 711 -89.68 30.01 23.73
C ASN A 711 -88.96 29.43 24.95
N LEU A 712 -89.11 28.14 25.17
CA LEU A 712 -88.48 27.34 26.21
C LEU A 712 -87.03 26.95 25.87
N GLY A 713 -86.56 27.30 24.67
CA GLY A 713 -85.27 26.92 24.12
C GLY A 713 -84.14 27.88 24.47
N ASN A 714 -82.92 27.47 24.12
CA ASN A 714 -81.70 28.24 24.33
C ASN A 714 -81.22 29.01 23.08
N ALA A 715 -82.04 29.09 22.03
CA ALA A 715 -81.82 29.98 20.89
C ALA A 715 -83.00 30.93 20.69
N VAL A 716 -82.73 32.13 20.19
CA VAL A 716 -83.76 33.13 19.88
C VAL A 716 -84.60 32.66 18.70
N ALA A 717 -85.92 32.70 18.82
CA ALA A 717 -86.82 32.57 17.68
C ALA A 717 -86.77 33.88 16.88
N SER A 718 -85.88 33.93 15.89
CA SER A 718 -85.48 35.16 15.18
C SER A 718 -86.48 35.64 14.13
N SER A 719 -87.55 34.88 13.88
CA SER A 719 -88.67 35.25 13.01
C SER A 719 -90.01 35.12 13.74
N PRO A 720 -91.00 35.99 13.42
CA PRO A 720 -92.39 35.80 13.82
C PRO A 720 -92.86 34.37 13.54
N ASN A 721 -93.57 33.78 14.49
CA ASN A 721 -94.21 32.47 14.36
C ASN A 721 -95.71 32.62 14.67
N THR A 722 -96.53 31.66 14.23
CA THR A 722 -97.99 31.75 14.42
C THR A 722 -98.48 30.58 15.24
N ALA A 723 -99.18 30.88 16.33
CA ALA A 723 -99.90 29.89 17.11
C ALA A 723 -101.32 29.67 16.56
N GLY A 724 -101.78 28.43 16.55
CA GLY A 724 -103.17 28.07 16.25
C GLY A 724 -103.92 27.76 17.54
N ILE A 725 -105.08 28.38 17.75
CA ILE A 725 -105.96 28.10 18.89
C ILE A 725 -107.08 27.19 18.42
N TYR A 726 -107.18 26.01 19.02
CA TYR A 726 -108.05 24.93 18.57
C TYR A 726 -109.11 24.57 19.60
N LEU A 727 -110.24 24.08 19.10
CA LEU A 727 -111.27 23.37 19.86
C LEU A 727 -111.23 21.88 19.48
N SER A 728 -110.95 21.03 20.47
CA SER A 728 -110.88 19.57 20.34
C SER A 728 -112.04 18.88 21.07
N THR A 729 -112.36 17.67 20.61
CA THR A 729 -113.27 16.74 21.29
C THR A 729 -112.59 15.89 22.36
N ASP A 730 -111.26 15.92 22.44
CA ASP A 730 -110.48 15.24 23.47
C ASP A 730 -109.35 16.13 24.00
N ALA A 731 -108.60 15.65 25.00
CA ALA A 731 -107.57 16.44 25.67
C ALA A 731 -106.26 16.59 24.86
N THR A 732 -106.16 15.96 23.68
CA THR A 732 -104.99 16.05 22.80
C THR A 732 -105.27 17.08 21.72
N ILE A 733 -104.42 18.10 21.65
CA ILE A 733 -104.58 19.19 20.69
C ILE A 733 -103.71 18.88 19.47
N THR A 734 -104.33 18.83 18.31
CA THR A 734 -103.70 18.54 17.03
C THR A 734 -104.18 19.52 15.97
N THR A 735 -103.45 19.61 14.86
CA THR A 735 -103.88 20.42 13.71
C THR A 735 -105.11 19.89 12.98
N SER A 736 -105.62 18.70 13.36
CA SER A 736 -106.88 18.13 12.86
C SER A 736 -108.12 18.62 13.63
N ASP A 737 -107.92 19.26 14.78
CA ASP A 737 -108.99 19.85 15.58
C ASP A 737 -109.58 21.09 14.93
N THR A 738 -110.69 21.60 15.48
CA THR A 738 -111.35 22.77 14.92
C THR A 738 -110.56 24.03 15.24
N LEU A 739 -109.86 24.60 14.26
CA LEU A 739 -109.17 25.89 14.41
C LEU A 739 -110.18 27.01 14.68
N LEU A 740 -110.05 27.69 15.82
CA LEU A 740 -110.88 28.82 16.21
C LEU A 740 -110.30 30.15 15.72
N THR A 741 -108.99 30.34 15.87
CA THR A 741 -108.26 31.53 15.43
C THR A 741 -106.75 31.25 15.37
N THR A 742 -105.99 32.15 14.76
CA THR A 742 -104.52 32.16 14.78
C THR A 742 -103.99 33.42 15.43
N LEU A 743 -102.85 33.34 16.11
CA LEU A 743 -102.18 34.45 16.79
C LEU A 743 -100.71 34.49 16.34
N THR A 744 -100.30 35.56 15.66
CA THR A 744 -98.92 35.72 15.17
C THR A 744 -98.12 36.55 16.16
N THR A 745 -96.95 36.06 16.57
CA THR A 745 -96.03 36.81 17.43
C THR A 745 -95.48 38.01 16.67
N SER A 746 -95.54 39.19 17.28
CA SER A 746 -95.18 40.45 16.59
C SER A 746 -93.67 40.77 16.65
N SER A 747 -92.91 40.02 17.44
CA SER A 747 -91.48 40.17 17.65
C SER A 747 -90.78 38.81 17.78
N THR A 748 -89.44 38.83 17.79
CA THR A 748 -88.62 37.65 18.14
C THR A 748 -88.88 37.23 19.58
N LEU A 749 -88.90 35.93 19.86
CA LEU A 749 -88.92 35.43 21.23
C LEU A 749 -87.50 35.14 21.70
N ALA A 750 -87.08 35.78 22.79
CA ALA A 750 -85.77 35.55 23.41
C ALA A 750 -85.65 34.11 23.95
N THR A 751 -84.46 33.72 24.40
CA THR A 751 -84.27 32.41 25.07
C THR A 751 -84.96 32.40 26.43
N VAL A 752 -85.31 31.23 26.96
CA VAL A 752 -86.01 31.09 28.26
C VAL A 752 -85.32 31.80 29.44
N SER A 753 -83.99 31.96 29.36
CA SER A 753 -83.16 32.66 30.35
C SER A 753 -83.14 34.19 30.23
N GLN A 754 -83.83 34.77 29.25
CA GLN A 754 -83.79 36.20 28.95
C GLN A 754 -85.21 36.82 28.99
N PRO A 755 -85.35 38.09 29.41
CA PRO A 755 -86.63 38.81 29.28
C PRO A 755 -87.12 38.83 27.83
N GLY A 756 -88.42 38.64 27.62
CA GLY A 756 -89.02 38.56 26.27
C GLY A 756 -89.04 37.17 25.65
N TYR A 757 -88.91 36.10 26.46
CA TYR A 757 -89.07 34.72 25.99
C TYR A 757 -90.53 34.32 25.68
N TYR A 758 -91.51 35.17 26.00
CA TYR A 758 -92.92 34.94 25.68
C TYR A 758 -93.60 36.17 25.07
N ASP A 759 -94.65 35.94 24.28
CA ASP A 759 -95.59 36.93 23.76
C ASP A 759 -97.00 36.62 24.29
N HIS A 760 -97.67 37.61 24.88
CA HIS A 760 -99.01 37.45 25.45
C HIS A 760 -100.04 38.17 24.58
N GLN A 761 -101.06 37.44 24.15
CA GLN A 761 -102.18 37.97 23.36
C GLN A 761 -103.52 37.51 23.95
N THR A 762 -104.49 38.43 23.96
CA THR A 762 -105.87 38.14 24.39
C THR A 762 -106.80 38.24 23.18
N VAL A 763 -107.58 37.19 22.92
CA VAL A 763 -108.48 37.10 21.76
C VAL A 763 -109.87 36.58 22.14
N THR A 764 -110.91 37.17 21.57
CA THR A 764 -112.28 36.63 21.70
C THR A 764 -112.58 35.70 20.54
N VAL A 765 -112.87 34.43 20.84
CA VAL A 765 -113.19 33.38 19.87
C VAL A 765 -114.66 32.96 20.00
N THR A 766 -115.33 32.73 18.88
CA THR A 766 -116.71 32.21 18.85
C THR A 766 -116.70 30.71 18.65
N LEU A 767 -117.36 29.96 19.54
CA LEU A 767 -117.51 28.52 19.38
C LEU A 767 -118.48 28.21 18.22
N PRO A 768 -118.25 27.17 17.41
CA PRO A 768 -119.18 26.78 16.34
C PRO A 768 -120.64 26.64 16.83
N GLY A 769 -121.58 27.21 16.07
CA GLY A 769 -123.00 27.22 16.45
C GLY A 769 -123.69 25.86 16.41
N ASN A 770 -123.08 24.87 15.76
CA ASN A 770 -123.58 23.52 15.57
C ASN A 770 -122.97 22.49 16.54
N LEU A 771 -122.22 22.93 17.57
CA LEU A 771 -121.71 22.00 18.59
C LEU A 771 -122.85 21.37 19.38
N ALA A 772 -122.74 20.06 19.63
CA ALA A 772 -123.63 19.39 20.56
C ALA A 772 -123.27 19.82 22.00
N PRO A 773 -124.23 19.86 22.94
CA PRO A 773 -123.89 20.03 24.35
C PRO A 773 -122.98 18.90 24.83
N GLY A 774 -121.88 19.23 25.49
CA GLY A 774 -120.87 18.23 25.87
C GLY A 774 -119.56 18.84 26.36
N THR A 775 -118.58 17.97 26.63
CA THR A 775 -117.23 18.36 27.02
C THR A 775 -116.36 18.52 25.79
N TYR A 776 -115.69 19.67 25.71
CA TYR A 776 -114.71 20.03 24.68
C TYR A 776 -113.45 20.55 25.37
N TYR A 777 -112.40 20.74 24.58
CA TYR A 777 -111.10 21.17 25.07
C TYR A 777 -110.56 22.29 24.19
N ILE A 778 -110.00 23.34 24.79
CA ILE A 778 -109.32 24.43 24.09
C ILE A 778 -107.84 24.36 24.42
N GLY A 779 -107.01 24.39 23.38
CA GLY A 779 -105.57 24.45 23.51
C GLY A 779 -104.93 25.20 22.36
N GLY A 780 -103.66 25.50 22.51
CA GLY A 780 -102.86 26.16 21.50
C GLY A 780 -101.75 25.26 20.99
N LEU A 781 -101.38 25.42 19.72
CA LEU A 781 -100.14 24.89 19.16
C LEU A 781 -99.30 26.08 18.71
N ALA A 782 -98.15 26.30 19.34
CA ALA A 782 -97.16 27.27 18.86
C ALA A 782 -96.64 26.81 17.49
N ASP A 783 -96.28 27.77 16.64
CA ASP A 783 -95.84 27.53 15.27
C ASP A 783 -96.64 26.42 14.55
N TYR A 784 -97.98 26.51 14.55
CA TYR A 784 -98.88 25.40 14.20
C TYR A 784 -98.72 24.84 12.77
N ASN A 785 -97.95 25.54 11.93
CA ASN A 785 -97.64 25.21 10.55
C ASN A 785 -96.17 24.78 10.33
N ASN A 786 -95.41 24.58 11.41
CA ASN A 786 -94.00 24.14 11.45
C ASN A 786 -93.11 24.96 10.50
N GLN A 787 -93.15 26.29 10.63
CA GLN A 787 -92.36 27.22 9.82
C GLN A 787 -90.96 27.47 10.40
N LEU A 788 -90.80 27.41 11.72
CA LEU A 788 -89.52 27.48 12.40
C LEU A 788 -89.13 26.07 12.81
N ALA A 789 -87.86 25.71 12.58
CA ALA A 789 -87.36 24.42 13.01
C ALA A 789 -86.84 24.50 14.45
N GLU A 790 -87.37 23.64 15.30
CA GLU A 790 -87.28 23.74 16.76
C GLU A 790 -86.32 22.67 17.33
N SER A 791 -85.91 22.81 18.60
CA SER A 791 -85.18 21.74 19.29
C SER A 791 -86.09 20.56 19.65
N ASN A 792 -87.39 20.80 19.77
CA ASN A 792 -88.42 19.78 19.95
C ASN A 792 -89.67 20.20 19.19
N GLU A 793 -90.15 19.35 18.28
CA GLU A 793 -91.30 19.64 17.39
C GLU A 793 -92.60 18.99 17.93
N THR A 794 -92.56 18.41 19.13
CA THR A 794 -93.66 17.58 19.67
C THR A 794 -94.31 18.18 20.92
N ASN A 795 -93.81 19.32 21.40
CA ASN A 795 -94.24 19.99 22.64
C ASN A 795 -94.82 21.39 22.41
N ASN A 796 -95.31 21.66 21.19
CA ASN A 796 -95.86 22.97 20.82
C ASN A 796 -97.16 23.33 21.56
N ALA A 797 -97.81 22.37 22.23
CA ALA A 797 -98.91 22.61 23.17
C ALA A 797 -98.42 22.50 24.60
N TYR A 798 -98.59 23.56 25.40
CA TYR A 798 -98.21 23.55 26.81
C TYR A 798 -99.31 22.96 27.70
N ASN A 799 -100.56 23.39 27.51
CA ASN A 799 -101.71 22.93 28.28
C ASN A 799 -102.97 22.82 27.43
N VAL A 800 -103.99 22.21 28.04
CA VAL A 800 -105.34 22.11 27.49
C VAL A 800 -106.35 22.51 28.57
N VAL A 801 -107.39 23.24 28.16
CA VAL A 801 -108.44 23.74 29.06
C VAL A 801 -109.77 23.11 28.69
N GLN A 802 -110.37 22.38 29.62
CA GLN A 802 -111.69 21.77 29.43
C GLN A 802 -112.80 22.83 29.47
N VAL A 803 -113.70 22.80 28.48
CA VAL A 803 -114.87 23.69 28.36
C VAL A 803 -116.13 22.85 28.17
N THR A 804 -117.19 23.17 28.91
CA THR A 804 -118.52 22.57 28.79
C THR A 804 -119.38 23.39 27.86
N VAL A 805 -119.79 22.81 26.73
CA VAL A 805 -120.67 23.44 25.76
C VAL A 805 -122.13 23.17 26.13
N THR A 806 -122.96 24.22 26.18
CA THR A 806 -124.41 24.13 26.46
C THR A 806 -125.24 24.48 25.22
N ALA A 807 -126.55 24.19 25.23
CA ALA A 807 -127.41 24.38 24.06
C ALA A 807 -127.53 25.87 23.64
N PRO A 808 -127.73 26.17 22.34
CA PRO A 808 -127.97 27.54 21.88
C PRO A 808 -129.19 28.16 22.57
N GLY A 809 -129.03 29.33 23.19
CA GLY A 809 -130.13 30.09 23.80
C GLY A 809 -130.41 29.81 25.28
N SER A 810 -129.63 28.95 25.96
CA SER A 810 -129.60 28.95 27.43
C SER A 810 -128.82 30.16 27.94
N SER A 811 -129.51 31.19 28.41
CA SER A 811 -128.88 32.30 29.14
C SER A 811 -128.24 31.74 30.41
N SER A 812 -126.91 31.67 30.45
CA SER A 812 -126.19 31.52 31.70
C SER A 812 -126.42 32.79 32.53
N THR A 813 -127.10 32.66 33.67
CA THR A 813 -127.05 33.65 34.73
C THR A 813 -125.59 33.97 35.05
N PRO A 814 -125.19 35.24 35.23
CA PRO A 814 -123.84 35.55 35.67
C PRO A 814 -123.65 34.90 37.03
N GLN A 815 -122.85 33.83 37.09
CA GLN A 815 -122.34 33.36 38.37
C GLN A 815 -121.49 34.50 38.89
N ALA A 816 -121.81 34.94 40.11
CA ALA A 816 -121.16 36.05 40.78
C ALA A 816 -119.65 35.98 40.53
N SER A 817 -119.10 37.12 40.10
CA SER A 817 -117.68 37.38 40.20
C SER A 817 -117.26 37.07 41.64
N VAL A 818 -116.74 35.86 41.86
CA VAL A 818 -115.60 35.73 42.73
C VAL A 818 -114.63 36.68 42.06
N ALA A 819 -114.39 37.83 42.70
CA ALA A 819 -113.18 38.56 42.41
C ALA A 819 -112.09 37.51 42.51
N SER A 820 -111.59 37.06 41.35
CA SER A 820 -110.27 36.49 41.30
C SER A 820 -109.47 37.52 42.06
N SER A 821 -109.01 37.16 43.25
CA SER A 821 -107.87 37.85 43.83
C SER A 821 -106.93 38.03 42.64
N SER A 822 -106.55 39.28 42.38
CA SER A 822 -105.46 39.62 41.49
C SER A 822 -104.20 39.06 42.13
N THR A 823 -104.12 37.75 42.06
CA THR A 823 -103.04 36.82 42.33
C THR A 823 -103.29 35.77 41.26
N GLY A 824 -103.31 36.22 39.99
CA GLY A 824 -102.61 35.42 39.00
C GLY A 824 -101.28 35.12 39.66
N ALA A 825 -101.02 33.84 39.88
CA ALA A 825 -99.72 33.38 40.29
C ALA A 825 -98.77 33.88 39.20
N ALA A 826 -98.23 35.08 39.41
CA ALA A 826 -97.09 35.60 38.70
C ALA A 826 -95.93 34.76 39.23
N TYR A 827 -95.85 33.52 38.77
CA TYR A 827 -94.61 32.78 38.74
C TYR A 827 -93.77 33.40 37.63
N PHE A 828 -93.28 34.61 37.91
CA PHE A 828 -92.29 35.29 37.09
C PHE A 828 -91.19 35.71 38.05
N GLY A 829 -90.13 34.90 38.06
CA GLY A 829 -88.87 35.24 38.73
C GLY A 829 -88.40 36.61 38.27
N ASN A 830 -87.98 37.42 39.24
CA ASN A 830 -87.28 38.67 38.96
C ASN A 830 -85.84 38.33 38.50
N PRO A 831 -85.32 38.84 37.37
CA PRO A 831 -84.11 38.33 36.73
C PRO A 831 -82.77 38.58 37.45
N ASN A 832 -82.74 39.02 38.72
CA ASN A 832 -81.49 39.44 39.38
C ASN A 832 -81.42 39.21 40.90
N VAL A 833 -82.08 38.18 41.44
CA VAL A 833 -81.87 37.79 42.86
C VAL A 833 -81.73 36.26 42.93
N GLN A 834 -80.59 35.81 43.44
CA GLN A 834 -80.11 34.41 43.42
C GLN A 834 -80.72 33.46 44.46
N ASP A 835 -81.70 33.87 45.26
CA ASP A 835 -82.35 32.98 46.23
C ASP A 835 -83.77 33.47 46.53
N ASN A 836 -84.79 32.69 46.19
CA ASN A 836 -86.17 32.91 46.65
C ASN A 836 -86.68 31.67 47.38
N PHE A 837 -86.94 31.80 48.69
CA PHE A 837 -87.61 30.75 49.48
C PHE A 837 -89.10 31.09 49.66
N ALA A 838 -89.99 30.14 49.41
CA ALA A 838 -91.42 30.26 49.71
C ALA A 838 -91.86 29.22 50.75
N LEU A 839 -92.45 29.67 51.85
CA LEU A 839 -93.14 28.83 52.84
C LEU A 839 -94.64 28.82 52.52
N ALA A 840 -95.18 27.69 52.08
CA ALA A 840 -96.61 27.47 51.96
C ALA A 840 -97.12 26.66 53.17
N GLN A 841 -98.06 27.22 53.94
CA GLN A 841 -98.74 26.49 55.01
C GLN A 841 -100.04 25.88 54.45
N ALA A 842 -100.18 24.56 54.52
CA ALA A 842 -101.45 23.89 54.23
C ALA A 842 -102.28 23.82 55.52
N GLY A 843 -103.29 24.68 55.67
CA GLY A 843 -104.29 24.57 56.73
C GLY A 843 -104.89 25.89 57.19
N ASP A 844 -106.21 25.89 57.43
CA ASP A 844 -107.02 27.03 57.87
C ASP A 844 -106.61 27.56 59.26
N VAL A 845 -105.62 28.45 59.33
CA VAL A 845 -105.38 29.31 60.51
C VAL A 845 -104.98 30.72 60.05
N GLN A 846 -105.50 31.72 60.76
CA GLN A 846 -105.41 33.17 60.50
C GLN A 846 -103.99 33.72 60.20
N PRO A 847 -103.85 34.79 59.40
CA PRO A 847 -102.55 35.19 58.82
C PRO A 847 -101.65 35.88 59.85
N LEU A 848 -100.46 35.32 60.08
CA LEU A 848 -99.26 36.06 60.47
C LEU A 848 -98.48 36.34 59.19
N GLY A 849 -98.08 37.61 58.99
CA GLY A 849 -97.57 38.13 57.72
C GLY A 849 -96.42 37.32 57.10
N VAL A 850 -96.46 37.19 55.78
CA VAL A 850 -95.43 36.57 54.94
C VAL A 850 -94.10 37.32 55.16
N ALA A 851 -93.12 36.65 55.77
CA ALA A 851 -91.76 37.16 55.85
C ALA A 851 -90.98 36.72 54.61
N LEU A 852 -90.64 37.68 53.73
CA LEU A 852 -89.62 37.48 52.71
C LEU A 852 -88.26 37.46 53.41
N VAL A 853 -87.58 36.33 53.37
CA VAL A 853 -86.24 36.16 53.94
C VAL A 853 -85.23 36.30 52.81
N THR A 854 -84.33 37.26 52.93
CA THR A 854 -83.45 37.71 51.83
C THR A 854 -82.01 37.17 51.93
N ASP A 855 -81.68 36.32 52.91
CA ASP A 855 -80.38 35.63 52.97
C ASP A 855 -80.41 34.25 53.69
N HIS A 856 -79.36 33.45 53.46
CA HIS A 856 -79.18 32.11 54.05
C HIS A 856 -79.02 32.09 55.59
N ALA A 857 -78.50 33.14 56.22
CA ALA A 857 -78.27 33.16 57.67
C ALA A 857 -79.58 33.35 58.46
N SER A 858 -80.53 34.06 57.86
CA SER A 858 -81.85 34.33 58.44
C SER A 858 -82.84 33.16 58.27
N LEU A 859 -82.62 32.26 57.30
CA LEU A 859 -83.35 31.00 57.14
C LEU A 859 -83.03 30.00 58.26
N ALA A 860 -81.74 29.80 58.58
CA ALA A 860 -81.29 28.93 59.66
C ALA A 860 -81.88 29.36 61.02
N THR A 861 -81.99 30.67 61.24
CA THR A 861 -82.57 31.24 62.46
C THR A 861 -84.08 30.97 62.57
N THR A 862 -84.80 31.01 61.44
CA THR A 862 -86.26 30.79 61.37
C THR A 862 -86.64 29.31 61.54
N VAL A 863 -85.87 28.40 60.93
CA VAL A 863 -86.01 26.93 61.10
C VAL A 863 -85.70 26.52 62.55
N SER A 864 -84.70 27.14 63.17
CA SER A 864 -84.37 26.94 64.60
C SER A 864 -85.51 27.36 65.54
N LEU A 865 -86.20 28.46 65.21
CA LEU A 865 -87.33 28.98 65.98
C LEU A 865 -88.59 28.11 65.82
N GLN A 866 -88.84 27.50 64.65
CA GLN A 866 -89.94 26.56 64.44
C GLN A 866 -89.69 25.18 65.07
N ALA A 867 -88.44 24.69 65.07
CA ALA A 867 -88.07 23.45 65.76
C ALA A 867 -88.25 23.55 67.30
N GLN A 868 -88.06 24.74 67.89
CA GLN A 868 -88.37 25.00 69.31
C GLN A 868 -89.88 25.10 69.61
N ALA A 869 -90.74 25.28 68.59
CA ALA A 869 -92.18 25.44 68.75
C ALA A 869 -92.98 24.11 68.75
N GLY A 870 -92.31 22.96 68.57
CA GLY A 870 -92.90 21.63 68.82
C GLY A 870 -94.00 21.19 67.84
N SER A 871 -94.02 21.71 66.60
CA SER A 871 -94.96 21.25 65.57
C SER A 871 -94.39 20.03 64.83
N THR A 872 -95.00 18.87 65.00
CA THR A 872 -94.52 17.58 64.43
C THR A 872 -95.21 17.16 63.13
N ASP A 873 -95.94 18.04 62.44
CA ASP A 873 -96.60 17.70 61.16
C ASP A 873 -96.58 18.88 60.19
N VAL A 874 -95.43 19.15 59.56
CA VAL A 874 -95.33 20.05 58.40
C VAL A 874 -94.52 19.35 57.32
N ALA A 875 -95.15 18.99 56.20
CA ALA A 875 -94.45 18.57 55.00
C ALA A 875 -93.84 19.81 54.33
N ILE A 876 -92.51 19.91 54.33
CA ILE A 876 -91.76 21.01 53.70
C ILE A 876 -91.20 20.46 52.38
N HIS A 877 -91.57 21.05 51.24
CA HIS A 877 -91.01 20.73 49.94
C HIS A 877 -89.91 21.74 49.59
N PHE A 878 -88.74 21.24 49.19
CA PHE A 878 -87.64 22.04 48.66
C PHE A 878 -87.53 21.78 47.17
N VAL A 879 -87.43 22.85 46.37
CA VAL A 879 -87.11 22.76 44.94
C VAL A 879 -85.79 23.45 44.75
N PHE A 880 -84.79 22.72 44.23
CA PHE A 880 -83.48 23.27 43.90
C PHE A 880 -83.37 23.39 42.37
N ASP A 881 -82.84 24.51 41.89
CA ASP A 881 -82.64 24.72 40.45
C ASP A 881 -81.47 23.87 39.89
N HIS A 882 -80.57 23.38 40.76
CA HIS A 882 -79.42 22.55 40.38
C HIS A 882 -79.18 21.35 41.32
N LEU A 883 -78.83 20.19 40.74
CA LEU A 883 -78.56 18.92 41.44
C LEU A 883 -77.31 18.97 42.35
N THR A 884 -76.37 19.90 42.11
CA THR A 884 -75.11 20.03 42.87
C THR A 884 -75.29 20.61 44.26
N ASP A 885 -76.38 21.33 44.51
CA ASP A 885 -76.62 22.02 45.78
C ASP A 885 -77.25 21.09 46.84
N VAL A 886 -77.75 19.93 46.42
CA VAL A 886 -78.24 18.86 47.31
C VAL A 886 -77.10 18.22 48.12
N ALA A 887 -75.89 18.18 47.58
CA ALA A 887 -74.76 17.46 48.17
C ALA A 887 -74.10 18.16 49.37
N GLN A 888 -74.38 19.46 49.59
CA GLN A 888 -73.73 20.21 50.66
C GLN A 888 -74.41 20.08 52.03
N HIS A 889 -75.61 19.48 52.14
CA HIS A 889 -76.40 19.49 53.37
C HIS A 889 -76.88 18.07 53.76
N TYR A 890 -76.50 17.62 54.96
CA TYR A 890 -76.96 16.36 55.58
C TYR A 890 -78.36 16.57 56.15
N PHE A 891 -79.41 16.12 55.45
CA PHE A 891 -80.77 16.08 55.98
C PHE A 891 -81.06 14.67 56.48
N GLY A 892 -81.20 14.49 57.79
CA GLY A 892 -81.63 13.23 58.39
C GLY A 892 -83.11 12.95 58.10
N ASP A 893 -83.39 11.72 57.69
CA ASP A 893 -84.68 11.01 57.65
C ASP A 893 -85.91 11.73 57.08
N TYR A 894 -85.81 12.34 55.89
CA TYR A 894 -86.99 12.67 55.07
C TYR A 894 -86.80 12.18 53.62
N HIS A 895 -87.79 11.48 53.10
CA HIS A 895 -87.83 10.93 51.74
C HIS A 895 -88.03 12.07 50.71
N LEU A 896 -87.09 12.23 49.76
CA LEU A 896 -87.31 12.98 48.51
C LEU A 896 -88.09 12.10 47.51
N VAL A 897 -89.11 12.66 46.84
CA VAL A 897 -89.65 12.14 45.57
C VAL A 897 -89.10 13.01 44.45
#